data_AF-A0A800G5B7-F1
#
_entry.id   AF-A0A800G5B7-F1
#
_cell.length_a   1.000
_cell.length_b   1.000
_cell.length_c   1.000
_cell.angle_alpha   90.00
_cell.angle_beta   90.00
_cell.angle_gamma   90.00
#
_symmetry.space_group_name_H-M   'P 1'
#
loop_
_entity.id
_entity.type
_entity.pdbx_description
1 polymer ?
#
loop_
_entity_poly.entity_id
_entity_poly.type
_entity_poly.pdbx_seq_one_letter_code
_entity_poly.pdbx_strand_id
1 'polypeptide(L)'
;MFPIPFSAACLLVGAATADTPADDLVAHWVFTEEYYEDGAFRPLEGDWPLALTDPTFVGEGDRQALLLPDRNPQLMLAGEALDPALLPTRTCTIEAWISMDTAPEWGGIFSSIEDNGSAETGLLLGSRRKNFAFAVASTGADDGDGTLTYLTASVPFQPGRWYHVVGTYDGKTQRIFVNGEASGESFVQSGPLLYSERHTVAVGAYKDTNEDYRLSGALHEVALYDKALRLPEIQRRYRKLKGKLPSPTNGTFNELPESSAPPLSELQPVIQTAIEQGVERLLLEQYRDGSWGYALGRFRNGATSLAVYTLLKCGLPRDHPAIVRGLQFLRARLPTKVYSAGVQLMALGAEGNPENTEWAQEIVDLLLEWESEVQLGSWGYPGGTADLSNSQFAALGFWGASELGLDVPKDVWERMLTKAVKDHQPFVKEVEWDGEAKGKRTGKRRVAGFTYFKDGVTWPETGTMTTAGLCVIGIPRMLLGRKLGVRAGRLAEEGTMLGMGWLEHHYSMDTNPVLGDNLYYYLYGMERVGAFFNTEYIGGHPWYREGADVLVRKQKDNGHWGETESDTAFALLFLRRASAPRQSGPSVDRRADAYADASGTVHLHATGSTRMTMWIQDFQEGLEEDFEGSDRLWRGLRVIEVQYLADGELVATVAGDPSRPWSGERYAARYAFPLPGEHTLAARVRIVSPIGDPEHPGEGGASEVEVVESAVMQVTTKSSPEDWMAANLEQVGEDLLQGGQPSATASTSLAESGPGYAVDGVHSTRWVCVAEDPEPWIHVKLRRPVRASAVLLSQANSKLSMRGQYAAVRRIALSINGGKPVEVDLGPDDLRQVRIDLARRTRIRELRVSILERAPAGGPAGFSGIELR
;
A
#
# COMPACT_ATOMS: atom_id res chain seq x y z
N MET A 1 46.14 23.14 7.89
CA MET A 1 45.62 24.24 8.74
C MET A 1 44.12 23.99 8.82
N PHE A 2 43.51 23.31 9.79
CA PHE A 2 43.79 22.99 11.20
C PHE A 2 43.58 21.48 11.48
N PRO A 3 44.26 20.88 12.48
CA PRO A 3 44.07 19.49 12.88
C PRO A 3 43.02 19.35 14.00
N ILE A 4 42.33 18.22 14.01
CA ILE A 4 41.39 17.77 15.05
C ILE A 4 42.22 17.09 16.16
N PRO A 5 42.09 17.44 17.45
CA PRO A 5 42.73 16.70 18.52
C PRO A 5 41.83 15.59 19.06
N PHE A 6 42.36 14.37 19.08
CA PHE A 6 41.93 13.30 19.95
C PHE A 6 42.22 13.69 21.41
N SER A 7 41.20 13.69 22.28
CA SER A 7 41.38 13.74 23.73
C SER A 7 41.10 12.37 24.32
N ALA A 8 42.17 11.66 24.66
CA ALA A 8 42.16 10.60 25.64
C ALA A 8 42.02 11.21 27.04
N ALA A 9 41.00 10.81 27.78
CA ALA A 9 40.86 11.12 29.20
C ALA A 9 40.77 9.80 29.99
N CYS A 10 41.91 9.41 30.56
CA CYS A 10 41.97 8.46 31.67
C CYS A 10 41.30 9.09 32.89
N LEU A 11 40.34 8.39 33.49
CA LEU A 11 39.91 8.61 34.87
C LEU A 11 39.99 7.27 35.61
N LEU A 12 41.05 7.14 36.41
CA LEU A 12 41.14 6.22 37.54
C LEU A 12 40.26 6.77 38.67
N VAL A 13 39.46 5.90 39.30
CA VAL A 13 39.48 5.58 40.75
C VAL A 13 38.16 4.91 41.13
N GLY A 14 38.27 3.72 41.71
CA GLY A 14 37.18 3.03 42.39
C GLY A 14 37.44 1.54 42.51
N ALA A 15 38.47 1.14 43.26
CA ALA A 15 38.72 -0.26 43.61
C ALA A 15 37.53 -0.79 44.44
N ALA A 16 36.57 -1.43 43.77
CA ALA A 16 35.68 -2.38 44.40
C ALA A 16 36.39 -3.74 44.39
N THR A 17 36.47 -4.34 45.57
CA THR A 17 37.11 -5.62 45.87
C THR A 17 36.79 -6.67 44.81
N ALA A 18 37.83 -7.16 44.14
CA ALA A 18 37.77 -8.37 43.33
C ALA A 18 37.32 -9.53 44.23
N ASP A 19 36.07 -9.95 44.10
CA ASP A 19 35.69 -11.31 44.44
C ASP A 19 36.48 -12.21 43.48
N THR A 20 37.22 -13.14 44.06
CA THR A 20 37.97 -14.21 43.39
C THR A 20 37.06 -14.91 42.37
N PRO A 21 37.52 -15.34 41.18
CA PRO A 21 36.72 -16.20 40.31
C PRO A 21 36.25 -17.39 41.14
N ALA A 22 34.95 -17.59 41.20
CA ALA A 22 34.39 -18.71 41.94
C ALA A 22 34.62 -19.96 41.10
N ASP A 23 35.54 -20.84 41.53
CA ASP A 23 35.87 -22.15 40.94
C ASP A 23 34.67 -23.12 40.75
N ASP A 24 33.42 -22.66 40.92
CA ASP A 24 32.19 -23.44 40.92
C ASP A 24 31.12 -22.96 39.90
N LEU A 25 31.38 -21.91 39.10
CA LEU A 25 30.45 -21.42 38.07
C LEU A 25 30.78 -22.10 36.73
N VAL A 26 29.78 -22.78 36.15
CA VAL A 26 29.96 -23.60 34.93
C VAL A 26 29.64 -22.79 33.69
N ALA A 27 28.54 -22.04 33.72
CA ALA A 27 28.15 -21.15 32.65
C ALA A 27 27.30 -19.99 33.18
N HIS A 28 27.48 -18.78 32.64
CA HIS A 28 26.68 -17.62 33.01
C HIS A 28 26.44 -16.71 31.81
N TRP A 29 25.19 -16.42 31.51
CA TRP A 29 24.78 -15.54 30.44
C TRP A 29 23.94 -14.39 30.96
N VAL A 30 24.21 -13.21 30.42
CA VAL A 30 23.39 -12.01 30.59
C VAL A 30 22.90 -11.58 29.21
N PHE A 31 21.60 -11.38 29.08
CA PHE A 31 20.92 -11.17 27.81
C PHE A 31 20.71 -9.67 27.52
N THR A 32 21.82 -8.96 27.38
CA THR A 32 21.86 -7.55 26.93
C THR A 32 22.61 -7.41 25.62
N GLU A 33 22.45 -6.28 24.94
CA GLU A 33 23.14 -5.97 23.68
C GLU A 33 24.67 -6.00 23.85
N GLU A 34 25.18 -5.62 25.02
CA GLU A 34 26.62 -5.63 25.35
C GLU A 34 27.26 -7.02 25.26
N TYR A 35 26.50 -8.09 25.56
CA TYR A 35 27.01 -9.47 25.56
C TYR A 35 26.62 -10.24 24.29
N TYR A 36 26.02 -9.59 23.31
CA TYR A 36 25.65 -10.19 22.04
C TYR A 36 26.65 -9.78 20.94
N GLU A 37 27.39 -10.75 20.41
CA GLU A 37 28.40 -10.54 19.37
C GLU A 37 28.40 -11.76 18.44
N ASP A 38 28.64 -11.57 17.15
CA ASP A 38 28.80 -12.65 16.16
C ASP A 38 27.65 -13.69 16.12
N GLY A 39 26.41 -13.27 16.37
CA GLY A 39 25.24 -14.17 16.30
C GLY A 39 25.06 -15.06 17.53
N ALA A 40 25.70 -14.75 18.65
CA ALA A 40 25.56 -15.48 19.90
C ALA A 40 25.69 -14.56 21.13
N PHE A 41 25.11 -14.99 22.25
CA PHE A 41 25.44 -14.39 23.54
C PHE A 41 26.73 -15.00 24.06
N ARG A 42 27.74 -14.14 24.26
CA ARG A 42 28.98 -14.52 24.92
C ARG A 42 28.69 -14.73 26.40
N PRO A 43 29.06 -15.89 26.97
CA PRO A 43 28.96 -16.08 28.41
C PRO A 43 29.88 -15.10 29.16
N LEU A 44 29.44 -14.66 30.33
CA LEU A 44 30.29 -14.02 31.33
C LEU A 44 31.29 -15.01 31.94
N GLU A 45 30.89 -16.28 32.05
CA GLU A 45 31.70 -17.39 32.54
C GLU A 45 31.34 -18.67 31.78
N GLY A 46 32.33 -19.52 31.49
CA GLY A 46 32.19 -20.75 30.70
C GLY A 46 32.44 -20.53 29.20
N ASP A 47 32.59 -21.62 28.44
CA ASP A 47 32.94 -21.60 27.01
C ASP A 47 31.76 -21.95 26.09
N TRP A 48 30.54 -21.59 26.51
CA TRP A 48 29.29 -21.98 25.86
C TRP A 48 28.57 -20.76 25.25
N PRO A 49 28.95 -20.27 24.06
CA PRO A 49 28.21 -19.21 23.38
C PRO A 49 26.80 -19.71 23.04
N LEU A 50 25.79 -18.89 23.35
CA LEU A 50 24.39 -19.22 23.05
C LEU A 50 24.00 -18.62 21.72
N ALA A 51 23.97 -19.44 20.67
CA ALA A 51 23.56 -19.01 19.34
C ALA A 51 22.12 -18.52 19.37
N LEU A 52 21.91 -17.26 19.04
CA LEU A 52 20.61 -16.64 18.88
C LEU A 52 20.71 -15.68 17.73
N THR A 53 19.68 -15.56 16.90
CA THR A 53 19.78 -14.59 15.82
C THR A 53 18.84 -13.41 15.94
N ASP A 54 19.48 -12.26 15.80
CA ASP A 54 18.92 -10.93 15.78
C ASP A 54 17.95 -10.69 16.95
N PRO A 55 18.50 -10.73 18.18
CA PRO A 55 17.77 -10.52 19.41
C PRO A 55 17.06 -9.16 19.38
N THR A 56 15.85 -9.15 19.91
CA THR A 56 15.16 -7.90 20.23
C THR A 56 15.35 -7.64 21.71
N PHE A 57 15.83 -6.45 22.06
CA PHE A 57 16.03 -6.06 23.45
C PHE A 57 14.94 -5.10 23.91
N VAL A 58 14.61 -5.18 25.21
CA VAL A 58 13.79 -4.22 25.93
C VAL A 58 14.59 -3.66 27.11
N GLY A 59 14.35 -2.40 27.49
CA GLY A 59 15.11 -1.72 28.53
C GLY A 59 16.40 -1.06 28.02
N GLU A 60 17.25 -0.59 28.93
CA GLU A 60 18.46 0.19 28.63
C GLU A 60 19.66 -0.30 29.46
N GLY A 61 20.86 -0.28 28.85
CA GLY A 61 22.13 -0.61 29.49
C GLY A 61 22.15 -1.98 30.18
N ASP A 62 22.70 -2.03 31.40
CA ASP A 62 22.82 -3.24 32.23
C ASP A 62 21.48 -3.80 32.74
N ARG A 63 20.37 -3.16 32.37
CA ARG A 63 18.99 -3.60 32.67
C ARG A 63 18.24 -4.11 31.46
N GLN A 64 18.88 -4.19 30.29
CA GLN A 64 18.25 -4.77 29.12
C GLN A 64 17.85 -6.23 29.35
N ALA A 65 16.85 -6.69 28.60
CA ALA A 65 16.46 -8.10 28.53
C ALA A 65 16.14 -8.49 27.09
N LEU A 66 16.35 -9.76 26.78
CA LEU A 66 15.96 -10.38 25.52
C LEU A 66 14.45 -10.60 25.48
N LEU A 67 13.82 -10.12 24.40
CA LEU A 67 12.40 -10.33 24.09
C LEU A 67 12.18 -11.65 23.34
N LEU A 68 11.19 -12.43 23.79
CA LEU A 68 10.80 -13.73 23.22
C LEU A 68 9.31 -13.68 22.81
N PRO A 69 8.95 -13.13 21.63
CA PRO A 69 7.56 -12.96 21.24
C PRO A 69 6.91 -14.28 20.79
N ASP A 70 5.63 -14.48 21.11
CA ASP A 70 4.84 -15.69 20.80
C ASP A 70 4.74 -15.96 19.27
N ARG A 71 4.79 -14.91 18.44
CA ARG A 71 4.77 -15.06 16.97
C ARG A 71 6.09 -15.52 16.37
N ASN A 72 7.19 -15.47 17.13
CA ASN A 72 8.53 -15.90 16.68
C ASN A 72 9.40 -16.39 17.85
N PRO A 73 8.99 -17.43 18.59
CA PRO A 73 9.70 -17.85 19.79
C PRO A 73 11.10 -18.37 19.43
N GLN A 74 12.11 -17.89 20.15
CA GLN A 74 13.53 -18.10 19.82
C GLN A 74 14.14 -19.18 20.73
N LEU A 75 14.98 -20.04 20.13
CA LEU A 75 15.71 -21.12 20.80
C LEU A 75 17.19 -20.75 20.81
N MET A 76 17.84 -20.83 21.96
CA MET A 76 19.28 -20.61 22.10
C MET A 76 19.99 -21.92 22.37
N LEU A 77 21.08 -22.21 21.65
CA LEU A 77 21.83 -23.46 21.77
C LEU A 77 23.31 -23.18 22.07
N ALA A 78 23.88 -23.92 23.01
CA ALA A 78 25.34 -23.98 23.24
C ALA A 78 26.00 -25.07 22.38
N GLY A 79 25.69 -25.07 21.08
CA GLY A 79 26.14 -26.09 20.10
C GLY A 79 25.17 -27.26 19.90
N GLU A 80 25.47 -28.15 18.93
CA GLU A 80 24.59 -29.28 18.56
C GLU A 80 24.63 -30.43 19.58
N ALA A 81 25.78 -30.69 20.23
CA ALA A 81 25.92 -31.67 21.30
C ALA A 81 27.11 -31.32 22.21
N LEU A 82 26.90 -31.39 23.53
CA LEU A 82 27.91 -31.17 24.57
C LEU A 82 28.34 -32.49 25.22
N ASP A 83 29.61 -32.53 25.61
CA ASP A 83 30.18 -33.62 26.42
C ASP A 83 29.60 -33.51 27.86
N PRO A 84 28.95 -34.58 28.39
CA PRO A 84 28.44 -34.59 29.75
C PRO A 84 29.48 -34.29 30.83
N ALA A 85 30.78 -34.48 30.55
CA ALA A 85 31.86 -34.13 31.48
C ALA A 85 31.95 -32.63 31.78
N LEU A 86 31.33 -31.78 30.95
CA LEU A 86 31.28 -30.32 31.14
C LEU A 86 30.06 -29.88 31.96
N LEU A 87 29.14 -30.80 32.29
CA LEU A 87 27.97 -30.53 33.11
C LEU A 87 28.23 -30.90 34.59
N PRO A 88 27.49 -30.31 35.55
CA PRO A 88 27.63 -30.63 36.97
C PRO A 88 27.50 -32.12 37.27
N THR A 89 28.38 -32.69 38.09
CA THR A 89 28.42 -34.17 38.27
C THR A 89 27.77 -34.65 39.56
N ARG A 90 27.70 -33.80 40.59
CA ARG A 90 27.21 -34.20 41.93
C ARG A 90 26.26 -33.20 42.56
N THR A 91 26.51 -31.91 42.35
CA THR A 91 25.70 -30.83 42.91
C THR A 91 25.47 -29.79 41.86
N CYS A 92 24.32 -29.12 41.84
CA CYS A 92 24.10 -28.07 40.87
C CYS A 92 23.21 -26.95 41.39
N THR A 93 23.32 -25.80 40.72
CA THR A 93 22.33 -24.73 40.78
C THR A 93 22.06 -24.23 39.37
N ILE A 94 20.79 -24.04 39.03
CA ILE A 94 20.38 -23.27 37.86
C ILE A 94 19.63 -22.05 38.36
N GLU A 95 20.05 -20.85 37.94
CA GLU A 95 19.49 -19.56 38.33
C GLU A 95 19.04 -18.80 37.09
N ALA A 96 17.87 -18.14 37.14
CA ALA A 96 17.39 -17.31 36.04
C ALA A 96 16.58 -16.09 36.49
N TRP A 97 16.65 -15.01 35.71
CA TRP A 97 15.70 -13.90 35.70
C TRP A 97 14.86 -13.95 34.43
N ILE A 98 13.55 -14.22 34.59
CA ILE A 98 12.61 -14.49 33.50
C ILE A 98 11.26 -13.81 33.75
N SER A 99 10.62 -13.35 32.68
CA SER A 99 9.20 -13.07 32.59
C SER A 99 8.57 -14.05 31.60
N MET A 100 7.47 -14.69 32.00
CA MET A 100 6.72 -15.63 31.17
C MET A 100 5.47 -14.95 30.63
N ASP A 101 5.10 -15.15 29.37
CA ASP A 101 3.82 -14.66 28.80
C ASP A 101 2.82 -15.77 28.50
N THR A 102 3.33 -16.97 28.23
CA THR A 102 2.54 -18.18 28.03
C THR A 102 2.74 -19.18 29.16
N ALA A 103 1.83 -20.14 29.28
CA ALA A 103 1.88 -21.20 30.29
C ALA A 103 1.87 -22.58 29.61
N PRO A 104 2.93 -22.94 28.89
CA PRO A 104 2.98 -24.20 28.16
C PRO A 104 2.95 -25.40 29.13
N GLU A 105 2.46 -26.56 28.68
CA GLU A 105 2.49 -27.79 29.51
C GLU A 105 3.93 -28.11 29.93
N TRP A 106 4.87 -27.91 29.01
CA TRP A 106 6.32 -28.04 29.20
C TRP A 106 7.02 -26.76 28.72
N GLY A 107 7.84 -26.15 29.56
CA GLY A 107 8.64 -24.99 29.18
C GLY A 107 10.02 -25.10 29.79
N GLY A 108 11.06 -24.71 29.04
CA GLY A 108 12.45 -24.77 29.49
C GLY A 108 13.08 -23.39 29.46
N ILE A 109 13.53 -22.92 30.62
CA ILE A 109 14.36 -21.71 30.75
C ILE A 109 15.81 -22.10 30.46
N PHE A 110 16.26 -23.19 31.06
CA PHE A 110 17.50 -23.91 30.75
C PHE A 110 17.17 -25.40 30.65
N SER A 111 17.64 -26.05 29.60
CA SER A 111 17.43 -27.47 29.34
C SER A 111 18.74 -28.14 28.96
N SER A 112 19.05 -29.24 29.61
CA SER A 112 20.05 -30.22 29.17
C SER A 112 19.54 -31.59 29.57
N ILE A 113 18.53 -32.06 28.82
CA ILE A 113 17.73 -33.24 29.17
C ILE A 113 17.58 -34.19 28.00
N GLU A 114 17.27 -35.44 28.33
CA GLU A 114 16.65 -36.41 27.43
C GLU A 114 15.42 -36.96 28.14
N ASP A 115 14.23 -36.79 27.55
CA ASP A 115 12.94 -37.27 28.09
C ASP A 115 12.18 -38.02 26.99
N ASN A 116 12.73 -39.17 26.62
CA ASN A 116 12.41 -39.90 25.40
C ASN A 116 11.85 -41.30 25.69
N GLY A 117 10.55 -41.36 26.00
CA GLY A 117 9.90 -42.62 26.36
C GLY A 117 10.21 -43.01 27.80
N SER A 118 11.05 -44.02 28.01
CA SER A 118 11.54 -44.40 29.35
C SER A 118 12.94 -43.84 29.65
N ALA A 119 13.64 -43.28 28.67
CA ALA A 119 14.95 -42.68 28.88
C ALA A 119 14.80 -41.25 29.42
N GLU A 120 15.07 -41.07 30.72
CA GLU A 120 14.87 -39.79 31.42
C GLU A 120 16.16 -39.35 32.15
N THR A 121 16.96 -38.47 31.55
CA THR A 121 18.24 -38.01 32.12
C THR A 121 18.45 -36.49 32.01
N GLY A 122 19.37 -35.92 32.80
CA GLY A 122 19.79 -34.53 32.70
C GLY A 122 19.18 -33.55 33.71
N LEU A 123 19.17 -32.26 33.34
CA LEU A 123 18.77 -31.12 34.19
C LEU A 123 17.86 -30.15 33.43
N LEU A 124 16.81 -29.65 34.10
CA LEU A 124 15.92 -28.63 33.58
C LEU A 124 15.63 -27.57 34.64
N LEU A 125 15.73 -26.29 34.30
CA LEU A 125 14.98 -25.23 34.97
C LEU A 125 13.94 -24.69 33.99
N GLY A 126 12.68 -24.64 34.38
CA GLY A 126 11.61 -24.37 33.44
C GLY A 126 10.26 -24.17 34.10
N SER A 127 9.21 -24.66 33.45
CA SER A 127 7.84 -24.59 33.93
C SER A 127 7.04 -25.82 33.54
N ARG A 128 6.09 -26.18 34.40
CA ARG A 128 4.97 -27.04 34.04
C ARG A 128 3.68 -26.26 34.21
N ARG A 129 2.93 -26.05 33.13
CA ARG A 129 1.75 -25.19 33.10
C ARG A 129 2.07 -23.79 33.64
N LYS A 130 1.42 -23.38 34.73
CA LYS A 130 1.55 -22.06 35.34
C LYS A 130 2.58 -22.00 36.47
N ASN A 131 3.34 -23.07 36.72
CA ASN A 131 4.26 -23.14 37.84
C ASN A 131 5.68 -23.38 37.33
N PHE A 132 6.66 -22.68 37.92
CA PHE A 132 8.06 -22.98 37.65
C PHE A 132 8.41 -24.38 38.14
N ALA A 133 9.33 -25.05 37.45
CA ALA A 133 9.76 -26.41 37.76
C ALA A 133 11.27 -26.53 37.65
N PHE A 134 11.85 -27.38 38.48
CA PHE A 134 13.26 -27.78 38.42
C PHE A 134 13.29 -29.30 38.33
N ALA A 135 14.02 -29.86 37.38
CA ALA A 135 14.13 -31.30 37.18
C ALA A 135 15.60 -31.74 37.17
N VAL A 136 15.88 -32.87 37.82
CA VAL A 136 17.19 -33.53 37.82
C VAL A 136 17.02 -35.04 37.81
N ALA A 137 17.93 -35.73 37.12
CA ALA A 137 18.09 -37.18 37.21
C ALA A 137 19.41 -37.52 37.94
N SER A 138 19.40 -38.58 38.74
CA SER A 138 20.55 -39.02 39.53
C SER A 138 20.60 -40.54 39.64
N THR A 139 21.78 -41.08 39.92
CA THR A 139 21.97 -42.53 40.03
C THR A 139 21.21 -43.18 41.19
N GLY A 140 20.79 -42.42 42.20
CA GLY A 140 20.05 -42.96 43.34
C GLY A 140 18.56 -43.19 43.07
N ALA A 141 18.00 -42.58 42.01
CA ALA A 141 16.62 -42.79 41.58
C ALA A 141 16.52 -43.57 40.25
N ASP A 142 17.65 -43.90 39.63
CA ASP A 142 17.74 -44.59 38.35
C ASP A 142 17.11 -46.00 38.40
N ASP A 143 16.18 -46.27 37.48
CA ASP A 143 15.47 -47.53 37.30
C ASP A 143 15.99 -48.39 36.14
N GLY A 144 17.08 -47.96 35.48
CA GLY A 144 17.81 -48.72 34.45
C GLY A 144 18.11 -47.90 33.20
N ASP A 145 17.31 -46.88 32.92
CA ASP A 145 17.48 -45.91 31.83
C ASP A 145 17.26 -44.45 32.26
N GLY A 146 17.32 -44.19 33.57
CA GLY A 146 17.20 -42.87 34.18
C GLY A 146 15.77 -42.51 34.59
N THR A 147 15.65 -41.71 35.65
CA THR A 147 14.37 -41.16 36.12
C THR A 147 14.52 -39.67 36.40
N LEU A 148 13.69 -38.82 35.79
CA LEU A 148 13.75 -37.36 35.90
C LEU A 148 12.69 -36.82 36.87
N THR A 149 13.11 -36.28 38.02
CA THR A 149 12.16 -35.77 39.03
C THR A 149 11.84 -34.29 38.82
N TYR A 150 10.63 -33.98 38.34
CA TYR A 150 10.11 -32.62 38.20
C TYR A 150 9.57 -32.04 39.53
N LEU A 151 10.38 -31.23 40.22
CA LEU A 151 9.96 -30.46 41.39
C LEU A 151 9.28 -29.15 40.97
N THR A 152 7.97 -29.03 41.21
CA THR A 152 7.18 -27.85 40.85
C THR A 152 7.06 -26.88 42.02
N ALA A 153 7.24 -25.58 41.77
CA ALA A 153 7.04 -24.51 42.74
C ALA A 153 5.58 -24.43 43.20
N SER A 154 5.35 -24.11 44.48
CA SER A 154 4.02 -24.02 45.10
C SER A 154 3.17 -22.83 44.63
N VAL A 155 3.78 -21.83 44.00
CA VAL A 155 3.09 -20.58 43.58
C VAL A 155 3.10 -20.47 42.05
N PRO A 156 1.94 -20.23 41.41
CA PRO A 156 1.88 -20.01 39.98
C PRO A 156 2.44 -18.63 39.59
N PHE A 157 3.10 -18.54 38.44
CA PHE A 157 3.53 -17.26 37.88
C PHE A 157 2.37 -16.53 37.19
N GLN A 158 2.59 -15.25 36.93
CA GLN A 158 1.65 -14.36 36.25
C GLN A 158 2.30 -13.89 34.93
N PRO A 159 1.54 -13.89 33.81
CA PRO A 159 2.03 -13.37 32.54
C PRO A 159 2.63 -11.96 32.66
N GLY A 160 3.71 -11.67 31.93
CA GLY A 160 4.37 -10.36 31.87
C GLY A 160 5.13 -9.94 33.13
N ARG A 161 5.13 -10.75 34.21
CA ARG A 161 5.80 -10.41 35.47
C ARG A 161 7.18 -11.06 35.57
N TRP A 162 8.17 -10.28 35.99
CA TRP A 162 9.52 -10.76 36.31
C TRP A 162 9.59 -11.62 37.57
N TYR A 163 10.31 -12.74 37.46
CA TYR A 163 10.65 -13.65 38.54
C TYR A 163 12.14 -13.98 38.53
N HIS A 164 12.69 -14.10 39.73
CA HIS A 164 13.96 -14.77 39.96
C HIS A 164 13.69 -16.21 40.37
N VAL A 165 14.15 -17.18 39.59
CA VAL A 165 13.87 -18.60 39.81
C VAL A 165 15.18 -19.35 39.94
N VAL A 166 15.31 -20.15 41.00
CA VAL A 166 16.53 -20.91 41.28
C VAL A 166 16.20 -22.35 41.66
N GLY A 167 16.77 -23.32 40.95
CA GLY A 167 16.75 -24.74 41.31
C GLY A 167 18.11 -25.16 41.87
N THR A 168 18.14 -25.88 42.99
CA THR A 168 19.39 -26.41 43.57
C THR A 168 19.30 -27.89 43.88
N TYR A 169 20.41 -28.61 43.71
CA TYR A 169 20.56 -30.01 44.10
C TYR A 169 21.89 -30.20 44.83
N ASP A 170 21.84 -30.64 46.09
CA ASP A 170 23.02 -30.79 46.96
C ASP A 170 23.59 -32.23 46.98
N GLY A 171 23.18 -33.07 46.03
CA GLY A 171 23.52 -34.49 45.99
C GLY A 171 22.61 -35.37 46.84
N LYS A 172 21.66 -34.78 47.56
CA LYS A 172 20.65 -35.48 48.39
C LYS A 172 19.26 -34.84 48.34
N THR A 173 19.18 -33.54 48.14
CA THR A 173 17.94 -32.77 48.21
C THR A 173 17.85 -31.84 47.01
N GLN A 174 16.74 -31.92 46.31
CA GLN A 174 16.34 -30.99 45.25
C GLN A 174 15.48 -29.88 45.85
N ARG A 175 15.74 -28.62 45.52
CA ARG A 175 14.98 -27.45 46.01
C ARG A 175 14.70 -26.47 44.89
N ILE A 176 13.58 -25.77 44.97
CA ILE A 176 13.25 -24.65 44.08
C ILE A 176 12.90 -23.41 44.88
N PHE A 177 13.40 -22.26 44.44
CA PHE A 177 13.21 -20.96 45.06
C PHE A 177 12.62 -20.00 44.03
N VAL A 178 11.68 -19.16 44.46
CA VAL A 178 11.09 -18.10 43.64
C VAL A 178 11.23 -16.79 44.41
N ASN A 179 11.82 -15.77 43.79
CA ASN A 179 12.03 -14.44 44.37
C ASN A 179 12.79 -14.48 45.72
N GLY A 180 13.75 -15.38 45.86
CA GLY A 180 14.56 -15.53 47.07
C GLY A 180 13.90 -16.29 48.23
N GLU A 181 12.74 -16.90 48.01
CA GLU A 181 12.00 -17.69 49.01
C GLU A 181 11.90 -19.17 48.57
N ALA A 182 11.97 -20.10 49.51
CA ALA A 182 11.83 -21.53 49.23
C ALA A 182 10.39 -21.83 48.79
N SER A 183 10.24 -22.51 47.65
CA SER A 183 8.93 -22.79 47.03
C SER A 183 8.65 -24.29 46.84
N GLY A 184 9.64 -25.15 47.06
CA GLY A 184 9.48 -26.60 47.11
C GLY A 184 10.78 -27.34 47.45
N GLU A 185 10.66 -28.56 47.94
CA GLU A 185 11.78 -29.49 48.15
C GLU A 185 11.39 -30.94 47.83
N SER A 186 12.36 -31.76 47.43
CA SER A 186 12.20 -33.19 47.15
C SER A 186 13.44 -33.97 47.58
N PHE A 187 13.21 -35.19 48.04
CA PHE A 187 14.23 -36.13 48.52
C PHE A 187 14.31 -37.40 47.65
N VAL A 188 13.66 -37.40 46.49
CA VAL A 188 13.60 -38.57 45.58
C VAL A 188 14.98 -38.85 44.96
N GLN A 189 15.64 -37.79 44.49
CA GLN A 189 16.93 -37.87 43.81
C GLN A 189 18.06 -37.88 44.84
N SER A 190 19.09 -38.71 44.64
CA SER A 190 20.26 -38.79 45.51
C SER A 190 21.49 -39.32 44.76
N GLY A 191 22.69 -38.90 45.16
CA GLY A 191 23.93 -39.30 44.49
C GLY A 191 24.29 -38.47 43.24
N PRO A 192 25.29 -38.92 42.46
CA PRO A 192 25.71 -38.27 41.21
C PRO A 192 24.57 -38.00 40.24
N LEU A 193 24.66 -36.88 39.51
CA LEU A 193 23.74 -36.53 38.43
C LEU A 193 23.94 -37.50 37.25
N LEU A 194 22.84 -37.85 36.59
CA LEU A 194 22.80 -38.82 35.51
C LEU A 194 22.52 -38.13 34.17
N TYR A 195 23.33 -38.44 33.17
CA TYR A 195 23.27 -37.90 31.82
C TYR A 195 23.42 -39.04 30.79
N SER A 196 22.66 -38.98 29.70
CA SER A 196 22.96 -39.71 28.46
C SER A 196 24.32 -39.31 27.85
N GLU A 197 24.82 -40.08 26.87
CA GLU A 197 26.14 -39.88 26.24
C GLU A 197 26.28 -38.54 25.49
N ARG A 198 25.17 -37.87 25.14
CA ARG A 198 25.16 -36.58 24.45
C ARG A 198 23.96 -35.76 24.91
N HIS A 199 24.18 -34.48 25.19
CA HIS A 199 23.13 -33.53 25.55
C HIS A 199 23.18 -32.29 24.69
N THR A 200 22.03 -31.66 24.49
CA THR A 200 21.94 -30.29 23.98
C THR A 200 21.67 -29.36 25.15
N VAL A 201 22.53 -28.35 25.35
CA VAL A 201 22.21 -27.26 26.27
C VAL A 201 21.43 -26.20 25.50
N ALA A 202 20.19 -25.98 25.94
CA ALA A 202 19.29 -24.98 25.39
C ALA A 202 18.87 -23.97 26.45
N VAL A 203 18.72 -22.71 26.03
CA VAL A 203 18.12 -21.65 26.84
C VAL A 203 16.90 -21.10 26.12
N GLY A 204 15.82 -20.82 26.86
CA GLY A 204 14.57 -20.31 26.30
C GLY A 204 13.68 -21.35 25.59
N ALA A 205 14.02 -22.65 25.68
CA ALA A 205 13.14 -23.74 25.28
C ALA A 205 13.34 -24.99 26.13
N TYR A 206 12.28 -25.78 26.27
CA TYR A 206 12.38 -27.20 26.59
C TYR A 206 12.87 -27.90 25.32
N LYS A 207 14.06 -28.48 25.36
CA LYS A 207 14.71 -29.07 24.19
C LYS A 207 15.39 -30.36 24.58
N ASP A 208 15.04 -31.43 23.87
CA ASP A 208 15.74 -32.72 23.89
C ASP A 208 15.84 -33.26 22.44
N THR A 209 16.07 -34.55 22.24
CA THR A 209 16.22 -35.12 20.88
C THR A 209 14.97 -34.95 19.98
N ASN A 210 13.75 -35.01 20.49
CA ASN A 210 12.52 -35.01 19.66
C ASN A 210 11.48 -33.93 20.02
N GLU A 211 11.68 -33.16 21.10
CA GLU A 211 10.82 -32.06 21.54
C GLU A 211 11.53 -30.70 21.43
N ASP A 212 10.74 -29.64 21.17
CA ASP A 212 11.18 -28.23 21.11
C ASP A 212 10.01 -27.33 21.54
N TYR A 213 9.79 -27.18 22.85
CA TYR A 213 8.78 -26.28 23.40
C TYR A 213 9.42 -24.96 23.83
N ARG A 214 9.27 -23.95 22.98
CA ARG A 214 9.90 -22.64 23.17
C ARG A 214 9.10 -21.74 24.10
N LEU A 215 9.82 -20.91 24.84
CA LEU A 215 9.24 -19.93 25.75
C LEU A 215 8.83 -18.64 25.03
N SER A 216 7.83 -17.97 25.60
CA SER A 216 7.42 -16.62 25.25
C SER A 216 7.46 -15.73 26.50
N GLY A 217 7.95 -14.49 26.35
CA GLY A 217 8.14 -13.52 27.42
C GLY A 217 9.43 -12.71 27.28
N ALA A 218 10.19 -12.55 28.37
CA ALA A 218 11.48 -11.86 28.36
C ALA A 218 12.50 -12.50 29.30
N LEU A 219 13.77 -12.56 28.92
CA LEU A 219 14.85 -13.19 29.67
C LEU A 219 16.01 -12.21 29.91
N HIS A 220 16.50 -12.12 31.15
CA HIS A 220 17.60 -11.20 31.50
C HIS A 220 18.90 -11.92 31.84
N GLU A 221 18.85 -13.02 32.57
CA GLU A 221 20.05 -13.71 33.06
C GLU A 221 19.78 -15.20 33.27
N VAL A 222 20.75 -16.06 32.96
CA VAL A 222 20.75 -17.51 33.27
C VAL A 222 22.16 -17.93 33.72
N ALA A 223 22.27 -18.70 34.79
CA ALA A 223 23.53 -19.23 35.29
C ALA A 223 23.43 -20.68 35.76
N LEU A 224 24.48 -21.46 35.50
CA LEU A 224 24.68 -22.85 35.91
C LEU A 224 25.91 -22.94 36.81
N TYR A 225 25.77 -23.60 37.96
CA TYR A 225 26.85 -23.82 38.93
C TYR A 225 27.01 -25.32 39.21
N ASP A 226 28.24 -25.77 39.47
CA ASP A 226 28.54 -27.12 39.99
C ASP A 226 28.45 -27.17 41.53
N LYS A 227 27.68 -26.26 42.13
CA LYS A 227 27.38 -26.22 43.57
C LYS A 227 25.93 -25.92 43.84
N ALA A 228 25.43 -26.38 44.99
CA ALA A 228 24.13 -25.98 45.51
C ALA A 228 24.26 -24.64 46.29
N LEU A 229 23.73 -23.55 45.74
CA LEU A 229 23.70 -22.25 46.40
C LEU A 229 22.82 -22.29 47.66
N ARG A 230 23.23 -21.57 48.71
CA ARG A 230 22.46 -21.46 49.95
C ARG A 230 21.45 -20.30 49.88
N LEU A 231 20.39 -20.40 50.67
CA LEU A 231 19.32 -19.40 50.72
C LEU A 231 19.82 -17.95 50.90
N PRO A 232 20.79 -17.63 51.79
CA PRO A 232 21.30 -16.26 51.91
C PRO A 232 21.97 -15.73 50.63
N GLU A 233 22.58 -16.61 49.83
CA GLU A 233 23.20 -16.25 48.55
C GLU A 233 22.14 -15.96 47.50
N ILE A 234 21.12 -16.83 47.41
CA ILE A 234 19.98 -16.65 46.52
C ILE A 234 19.25 -15.33 46.84
N GLN A 235 19.02 -15.03 48.11
CA GLN A 235 18.40 -13.78 48.54
C GLN A 235 19.24 -12.55 48.19
N ARG A 236 20.57 -12.62 48.29
CA ARG A 236 21.47 -11.52 47.90
C ARG A 236 21.35 -11.25 46.40
N ARG A 237 21.32 -12.30 45.58
CA ARG A 237 21.17 -12.23 44.12
C ARG A 237 19.81 -11.67 43.71
N TYR A 238 18.72 -12.14 44.34
CA TYR A 238 17.38 -11.58 44.14
C TYR A 238 17.33 -10.05 44.39
N ARG A 239 17.91 -9.59 45.52
CA ARG A 239 17.92 -8.17 45.90
C ARG A 239 18.71 -7.28 44.92
N LYS A 240 19.67 -7.84 44.17
CA LYS A 240 20.49 -7.09 43.21
C LYS A 240 19.64 -6.53 42.06
N LEU A 241 18.66 -7.29 41.58
CA LEU A 241 17.89 -7.01 40.36
C LEU A 241 16.38 -6.80 40.57
N LYS A 242 15.83 -7.12 41.75
CA LYS A 242 14.41 -6.89 42.07
C LYS A 242 13.99 -5.45 41.74
N GLY A 243 13.02 -5.30 40.85
CA GLY A 243 12.40 -4.03 40.49
C GLY A 243 13.24 -3.13 39.58
N LYS A 244 14.32 -3.66 38.99
CA LYS A 244 15.21 -2.91 38.08
C LYS A 244 15.11 -3.32 36.61
N LEU A 245 14.35 -4.37 36.31
CA LEU A 245 14.17 -4.90 34.96
C LEU A 245 13.01 -4.19 34.23
N PRO A 246 13.04 -4.13 32.89
CA PRO A 246 12.06 -3.40 32.07
C PRO A 246 10.64 -3.89 32.29
N SER A 247 9.65 -3.00 32.16
CA SER A 247 8.24 -3.37 32.27
C SER A 247 7.67 -3.83 30.92
N PRO A 248 6.69 -4.75 30.91
CA PRO A 248 6.01 -5.16 29.69
C PRO A 248 5.09 -4.07 29.14
N THR A 249 4.82 -4.09 27.83
CA THR A 249 3.80 -3.26 27.19
C THR A 249 2.45 -3.97 27.28
N ASN A 250 1.38 -3.28 27.70
CA ASN A 250 0.04 -3.88 27.85
C ASN A 250 -0.01 -5.15 28.74
N GLY A 251 0.97 -5.33 29.64
CA GLY A 251 1.06 -6.50 30.51
C GLY A 251 1.63 -7.76 29.84
N THR A 252 2.24 -7.66 28.65
CA THR A 252 2.94 -8.74 27.94
C THR A 252 4.22 -8.25 27.24
N PHE A 253 5.16 -9.16 27.02
CA PHE A 253 6.36 -9.02 26.21
C PHE A 253 6.19 -9.63 24.79
N ASN A 254 4.98 -9.57 24.23
CA ASN A 254 4.69 -10.05 22.87
C ASN A 254 4.72 -8.97 21.78
N GLU A 255 4.88 -7.71 22.16
CA GLU A 255 4.95 -6.58 21.23
C GLU A 255 6.42 -6.20 20.97
N LEU A 256 6.79 -6.01 19.70
CA LEU A 256 8.12 -5.50 19.34
C LEU A 256 8.25 -4.03 19.76
N PRO A 257 9.40 -3.58 20.28
CA PRO A 257 9.62 -2.16 20.57
C PRO A 257 9.53 -1.34 19.28
N GLU A 258 8.87 -0.18 19.37
CA GLU A 258 8.69 0.70 18.22
C GLU A 258 10.04 1.16 17.63
N SER A 259 10.10 1.20 16.29
CA SER A 259 11.25 1.70 15.52
C SER A 259 11.56 3.16 15.88
N SER A 260 12.84 3.56 15.80
CA SER A 260 13.27 4.97 15.97
C SER A 260 12.78 5.91 14.87
N ALA A 261 12.18 5.36 13.81
CA ALA A 261 11.62 6.10 12.71
C ALA A 261 10.11 6.27 12.94
N PRO A 262 9.50 7.40 12.51
CA PRO A 262 8.17 7.81 12.95
C PRO A 262 7.15 6.69 12.75
N PRO A 263 6.24 6.49 13.73
CA PRO A 263 5.22 5.46 13.65
C PRO A 263 4.35 5.68 12.41
N LEU A 264 3.77 4.61 11.87
CA LEU A 264 2.94 4.69 10.67
C LEU A 264 1.81 5.73 10.81
N SER A 265 1.29 5.94 12.02
CA SER A 265 0.30 6.97 12.34
C SER A 265 0.75 8.39 11.99
N GLU A 266 2.04 8.71 12.12
CA GLU A 266 2.58 10.02 11.75
C GLU A 266 2.80 10.16 10.23
N LEU A 267 3.09 9.04 9.55
CA LEU A 267 3.26 9.02 8.09
C LEU A 267 1.90 9.03 7.36
N GLN A 268 0.82 8.59 8.02
CA GLN A 268 -0.49 8.38 7.41
C GLN A 268 -1.08 9.64 6.74
N PRO A 269 -1.00 10.86 7.31
CA PRO A 269 -1.48 12.07 6.63
C PRO A 269 -0.69 12.36 5.35
N VAL A 270 0.63 12.14 5.36
CA VAL A 270 1.49 12.38 4.20
C VAL A 270 1.22 11.35 3.09
N ILE A 271 1.02 10.08 3.47
CA ILE A 271 0.59 9.03 2.54
C ILE A 271 -0.75 9.40 1.89
N GLN A 272 -1.70 9.91 2.68
CA GLN A 272 -3.02 10.28 2.18
C GLN A 272 -2.92 11.42 1.16
N THR A 273 -2.16 12.48 1.46
CA THR A 273 -1.89 13.57 0.51
C THR A 273 -1.24 13.05 -0.77
N ALA A 274 -0.26 12.14 -0.65
CA ALA A 274 0.40 11.55 -1.81
C ALA A 274 -0.58 10.76 -2.69
N ILE A 275 -1.47 9.97 -2.08
CA ILE A 275 -2.53 9.24 -2.79
C ILE A 275 -3.45 10.22 -3.53
N GLU A 276 -3.91 11.28 -2.87
CA GLU A 276 -4.80 12.29 -3.47
C GLU A 276 -4.16 12.96 -4.69
N GLN A 277 -2.90 13.38 -4.58
CA GLN A 277 -2.14 13.98 -5.67
C GLN A 277 -1.92 13.00 -6.84
N GLY A 278 -1.63 11.73 -6.53
CA GLY A 278 -1.43 10.70 -7.55
C GLY A 278 -2.71 10.35 -8.31
N VAL A 279 -3.83 10.26 -7.59
CA VAL A 279 -5.16 10.03 -8.17
C VAL A 279 -5.57 11.20 -9.05
N GLU A 280 -5.36 12.43 -8.58
CA GLU A 280 -5.62 13.62 -9.40
C GLU A 280 -4.78 13.58 -10.67
N ARG A 281 -3.51 13.21 -10.56
CA ARG A 281 -2.64 13.13 -11.71
C ARG A 281 -3.10 12.08 -12.72
N LEU A 282 -3.50 10.88 -12.29
CA LEU A 282 -4.05 9.88 -13.21
C LEU A 282 -5.30 10.38 -13.95
N LEU A 283 -6.18 11.12 -13.27
CA LEU A 283 -7.39 11.66 -13.88
C LEU A 283 -7.08 12.75 -14.92
N LEU A 284 -6.06 13.58 -14.67
CA LEU A 284 -5.57 14.57 -15.64
C LEU A 284 -4.96 13.93 -16.90
N GLU A 285 -4.47 12.68 -16.78
CA GLU A 285 -3.87 11.93 -17.88
C GLU A 285 -4.88 11.17 -18.77
N GLN A 286 -6.15 11.07 -18.35
CA GLN A 286 -7.16 10.35 -19.12
C GLN A 286 -7.50 11.08 -20.43
N TYR A 287 -7.38 10.37 -21.55
CA TYR A 287 -7.79 10.84 -22.86
C TYR A 287 -9.31 10.91 -22.98
N ARG A 288 -9.80 11.77 -23.88
CA ARG A 288 -11.23 11.98 -24.16
C ARG A 288 -12.03 10.70 -24.46
N ASP A 289 -11.40 9.72 -25.08
CA ASP A 289 -12.02 8.41 -25.38
C ASP A 289 -12.13 7.50 -24.16
N GLY A 290 -11.58 7.90 -23.01
CA GLY A 290 -11.52 7.12 -21.78
C GLY A 290 -10.21 6.38 -21.57
N SER A 291 -9.30 6.40 -22.55
CA SER A 291 -8.07 5.63 -22.49
C SER A 291 -6.95 6.31 -21.69
N TRP A 292 -5.99 5.50 -21.26
CA TRP A 292 -4.64 5.94 -20.86
C TRP A 292 -3.63 5.44 -21.90
N GLY A 293 -2.72 6.31 -22.34
CA GLY A 293 -2.03 6.17 -23.63
C GLY A 293 -0.80 5.29 -23.64
N TYR A 294 -0.30 4.86 -22.47
CA TYR A 294 0.93 4.08 -22.39
C TYR A 294 0.86 2.78 -23.21
N ALA A 295 1.76 2.67 -24.19
CA ALA A 295 1.90 1.53 -25.08
C ALA A 295 0.60 1.05 -25.78
N LEU A 296 -0.36 1.95 -26.03
CA LEU A 296 -1.69 1.63 -26.55
C LEU A 296 -1.66 0.81 -27.86
N GLY A 297 -0.71 1.10 -28.76
CA GLY A 297 -0.58 0.37 -30.03
C GLY A 297 -0.22 -1.11 -29.87
N ARG A 298 0.44 -1.49 -28.76
CA ARG A 298 0.83 -2.87 -28.46
C ARG A 298 -0.08 -3.54 -27.42
N PHE A 299 -0.59 -2.76 -26.47
CA PHE A 299 -1.35 -3.22 -25.30
C PHE A 299 -2.61 -2.38 -25.09
N ARG A 300 -3.47 -2.28 -26.11
CA ARG A 300 -4.64 -1.38 -26.14
C ARG A 300 -5.41 -1.30 -24.81
N ASN A 301 -5.70 -2.43 -24.20
CA ASN A 301 -6.54 -2.47 -23.00
C ASN A 301 -5.71 -2.38 -21.70
N GLY A 302 -4.39 -2.55 -21.75
CA GLY A 302 -3.53 -2.70 -20.56
C GLY A 302 -3.51 -1.48 -19.64
N ALA A 303 -3.00 -0.34 -20.12
CA ALA A 303 -2.87 0.87 -19.31
C ALA A 303 -4.23 1.38 -18.80
N THR A 304 -5.25 1.36 -19.65
CA THR A 304 -6.61 1.76 -19.27
C THR A 304 -7.19 0.85 -18.18
N SER A 305 -7.01 -0.46 -18.29
CA SER A 305 -7.46 -1.40 -17.26
C SER A 305 -6.74 -1.16 -15.93
N LEU A 306 -5.43 -0.92 -15.97
CA LEU A 306 -4.63 -0.65 -14.78
C LEU A 306 -5.06 0.65 -14.10
N ALA A 307 -5.31 1.71 -14.87
CA ALA A 307 -5.79 2.99 -14.34
C ALA A 307 -7.18 2.85 -13.70
N VAL A 308 -8.14 2.20 -14.40
CA VAL A 308 -9.49 1.95 -13.86
C VAL A 308 -9.43 1.14 -12.55
N TYR A 309 -8.68 0.04 -12.55
CA TYR A 309 -8.48 -0.77 -11.35
C TYR A 309 -7.90 0.06 -10.20
N THR A 310 -6.89 0.87 -10.47
CA THR A 310 -6.22 1.70 -9.46
C THR A 310 -7.16 2.74 -8.89
N LEU A 311 -7.89 3.48 -9.73
CA LEU A 311 -8.82 4.51 -9.30
C LEU A 311 -9.92 3.92 -8.41
N LEU A 312 -10.47 2.75 -8.75
CA LEU A 312 -11.41 2.02 -7.91
C LEU A 312 -10.80 1.64 -6.55
N LYS A 313 -9.57 1.13 -6.54
CA LYS A 313 -8.84 0.76 -5.30
C LYS A 313 -8.43 1.98 -4.45
N CYS A 314 -8.34 3.16 -5.04
CA CYS A 314 -8.21 4.43 -4.33
C CYS A 314 -9.56 4.99 -3.83
N GLY A 315 -10.68 4.31 -4.11
CA GLY A 315 -11.99 4.65 -3.57
C GLY A 315 -12.85 5.55 -4.45
N LEU A 316 -12.51 5.72 -5.74
CA LEU A 316 -13.44 6.35 -6.67
C LEU A 316 -14.69 5.48 -6.83
N PRO A 317 -15.89 6.08 -6.85
CA PRO A 317 -17.11 5.31 -7.02
C PRO A 317 -17.22 4.79 -8.46
N ARG A 318 -17.88 3.65 -8.64
CA ARG A 318 -17.99 2.99 -9.96
C ARG A 318 -18.73 3.82 -11.02
N ASP A 319 -19.60 4.73 -10.59
CA ASP A 319 -20.33 5.67 -11.45
C ASP A 319 -19.57 6.98 -11.71
N HIS A 320 -18.35 7.12 -11.19
CA HIS A 320 -17.49 8.25 -11.49
C HIS A 320 -17.24 8.34 -13.02
N PRO A 321 -17.38 9.52 -13.65
CA PRO A 321 -17.28 9.68 -15.10
C PRO A 321 -16.03 9.06 -15.75
N ALA A 322 -14.86 9.21 -15.11
CA ALA A 322 -13.61 8.59 -15.54
C ALA A 322 -13.65 7.05 -15.60
N ILE A 323 -14.28 6.41 -14.59
CA ILE A 323 -14.43 4.95 -14.54
C ILE A 323 -15.37 4.50 -15.65
N VAL A 324 -16.55 5.13 -15.76
CA VAL A 324 -17.55 4.81 -16.78
C VAL A 324 -16.96 4.93 -18.18
N ARG A 325 -16.25 6.02 -18.48
CA ARG A 325 -15.61 6.22 -19.79
C ARG A 325 -14.51 5.19 -20.04
N GLY A 326 -13.67 4.89 -19.04
CA GLY A 326 -12.63 3.87 -19.15
C GLY A 326 -13.21 2.49 -19.49
N LEU A 327 -14.30 2.09 -18.83
CA LEU A 327 -14.98 0.83 -19.13
C LEU A 327 -15.62 0.82 -20.52
N GLN A 328 -16.19 1.94 -20.99
CA GLN A 328 -16.69 2.06 -22.37
C GLN A 328 -15.57 1.84 -23.39
N PHE A 329 -14.39 2.42 -23.16
CA PHE A 329 -13.22 2.22 -24.01
C PHE A 329 -12.79 0.74 -24.06
N LEU A 330 -12.78 0.08 -22.90
CA LEU A 330 -12.40 -1.32 -22.77
C LEU A 330 -13.42 -2.25 -23.43
N ARG A 331 -14.73 -1.98 -23.28
CA ARG A 331 -15.81 -2.79 -23.87
C ARG A 331 -15.85 -2.73 -25.40
N ALA A 332 -15.31 -1.67 -26.00
CA ALA A 332 -15.31 -1.51 -27.46
C ALA A 332 -14.49 -2.58 -28.20
N ARG A 333 -13.47 -3.19 -27.57
CA ARG A 333 -12.66 -4.27 -28.17
C ARG A 333 -12.12 -5.22 -27.10
N LEU A 334 -12.18 -6.51 -27.38
CA LEU A 334 -11.55 -7.54 -26.54
C LEU A 334 -10.03 -7.33 -26.41
N PRO A 335 -9.43 -7.68 -25.27
CA PRO A 335 -7.99 -7.68 -25.10
C PRO A 335 -7.35 -8.73 -26.04
N THR A 336 -6.11 -8.46 -26.47
CA THR A 336 -5.35 -9.36 -27.39
C THR A 336 -4.04 -9.87 -26.78
N LYS A 337 -3.81 -9.55 -25.50
CA LYS A 337 -2.60 -9.86 -24.74
C LYS A 337 -2.99 -10.27 -23.34
N VAL A 338 -2.31 -11.29 -22.79
CA VAL A 338 -2.59 -11.82 -21.44
C VAL A 338 -2.51 -10.74 -20.38
N TYR A 339 -1.52 -9.85 -20.43
CA TYR A 339 -1.44 -8.71 -19.50
C TYR A 339 -2.70 -7.86 -19.53
N SER A 340 -3.16 -7.51 -20.73
CA SER A 340 -4.35 -6.69 -20.90
C SER A 340 -5.61 -7.42 -20.42
N ALA A 341 -5.75 -8.71 -20.71
CA ALA A 341 -6.89 -9.51 -20.25
C ALA A 341 -6.91 -9.67 -18.72
N GLY A 342 -5.75 -10.01 -18.14
CA GLY A 342 -5.59 -10.18 -16.70
C GLY A 342 -5.94 -8.92 -15.92
N VAL A 343 -5.35 -7.78 -16.27
CA VAL A 343 -5.62 -6.51 -15.59
C VAL A 343 -7.06 -6.03 -15.84
N GLN A 344 -7.63 -6.31 -17.02
CA GLN A 344 -9.03 -5.97 -17.30
C GLN A 344 -9.99 -6.73 -16.38
N LEU A 345 -9.75 -8.03 -16.15
CA LEU A 345 -10.53 -8.80 -15.18
C LEU A 345 -10.35 -8.27 -13.75
N MET A 346 -9.14 -7.85 -13.36
CA MET A 346 -8.94 -7.18 -12.06
C MET A 346 -9.80 -5.91 -11.94
N ALA A 347 -9.85 -5.09 -12.99
CA ALA A 347 -10.67 -3.88 -13.03
C ALA A 347 -12.17 -4.18 -12.90
N LEU A 348 -12.68 -5.18 -13.63
CA LEU A 348 -14.08 -5.61 -13.54
C LEU A 348 -14.42 -6.20 -12.17
N GLY A 349 -13.52 -7.00 -11.60
CA GLY A 349 -13.63 -7.52 -10.24
C GLY A 349 -13.73 -6.43 -9.19
N ALA A 350 -12.86 -5.41 -9.28
CA ALA A 350 -12.86 -4.28 -8.37
C ALA A 350 -14.09 -3.38 -8.53
N GLU A 351 -14.64 -3.28 -9.74
CA GLU A 351 -15.84 -2.51 -10.04
C GLU A 351 -17.11 -3.19 -9.49
N GLY A 352 -17.14 -4.53 -9.57
CA GLY A 352 -18.12 -5.35 -8.85
C GLY A 352 -19.56 -5.22 -9.34
N ASN A 353 -19.82 -4.70 -10.55
CA ASN A 353 -21.18 -4.68 -11.11
C ASN A 353 -21.53 -6.05 -11.73
N PRO A 354 -22.58 -6.73 -11.24
CA PRO A 354 -23.03 -8.01 -11.80
C PRO A 354 -23.43 -7.95 -13.29
N GLU A 355 -23.77 -6.77 -13.83
CA GLU A 355 -24.06 -6.61 -15.27
C GLU A 355 -22.81 -6.84 -16.15
N ASN A 356 -21.62 -6.80 -15.56
CA ASN A 356 -20.37 -7.07 -16.25
C ASN A 356 -19.94 -8.54 -16.17
N THR A 357 -20.70 -9.42 -15.49
CA THR A 357 -20.32 -10.83 -15.29
C THR A 357 -20.20 -11.60 -16.61
N GLU A 358 -21.13 -11.42 -17.57
CA GLU A 358 -21.03 -12.06 -18.89
C GLU A 358 -19.78 -11.60 -19.66
N TRP A 359 -19.48 -10.31 -19.57
CA TRP A 359 -18.28 -9.73 -20.19
C TRP A 359 -16.99 -10.23 -19.54
N ALA A 360 -16.96 -10.36 -18.21
CA ALA A 360 -15.84 -10.95 -17.49
C ALA A 360 -15.67 -12.43 -17.86
N GLN A 361 -16.76 -13.20 -17.98
CA GLN A 361 -16.69 -14.61 -18.39
C GLN A 361 -16.06 -14.78 -19.78
N GLU A 362 -16.40 -13.92 -20.74
CA GLU A 362 -15.78 -13.94 -22.08
C GLU A 362 -14.25 -13.78 -22.01
N ILE A 363 -13.74 -12.94 -21.10
CA ILE A 363 -12.30 -12.73 -20.92
C ILE A 363 -11.66 -13.90 -20.16
N VAL A 364 -12.38 -14.52 -19.20
CA VAL A 364 -11.93 -15.76 -18.54
C VAL A 364 -11.76 -16.87 -19.57
N ASP A 365 -12.76 -17.08 -20.43
CA ASP A 365 -12.73 -18.08 -21.49
C ASP A 365 -11.56 -17.84 -22.45
N LEU A 366 -11.32 -16.58 -22.81
CA LEU A 366 -10.18 -16.19 -23.64
C LEU A 366 -8.83 -16.50 -22.98
N LEU A 367 -8.69 -16.24 -21.68
CA LEU A 367 -7.48 -16.61 -20.94
C LEU A 367 -7.31 -18.13 -20.87
N LEU A 368 -8.38 -18.88 -20.64
CA LEU A 368 -8.32 -20.35 -20.64
C LEU A 368 -7.93 -20.91 -22.01
N GLU A 369 -8.41 -20.32 -23.10
CA GLU A 369 -8.00 -20.67 -24.47
C GLU A 369 -6.50 -20.40 -24.72
N TRP A 370 -5.94 -19.36 -24.09
CA TRP A 370 -4.54 -18.99 -24.23
C TRP A 370 -3.58 -19.74 -23.28
N GLU A 371 -4.06 -20.73 -22.52
CA GLU A 371 -3.18 -21.64 -21.78
C GLU A 371 -2.21 -22.33 -22.76
N SER A 372 -0.92 -22.41 -22.40
CA SER A 372 0.08 -22.98 -23.28
C SER A 372 -0.16 -24.46 -23.56
N GLU A 373 -0.30 -24.82 -24.84
CA GLU A 373 -0.44 -26.22 -25.28
C GLU A 373 0.79 -27.08 -24.94
N VAL A 374 1.98 -26.49 -24.89
CA VAL A 374 3.26 -27.19 -24.64
C VAL A 374 3.70 -27.11 -23.17
N GLN A 375 3.24 -26.10 -22.44
CA GLN A 375 3.53 -25.89 -21.02
C GLN A 375 2.22 -25.69 -20.26
N LEU A 376 1.36 -26.70 -20.26
CA LEU A 376 0.07 -26.67 -19.54
C LEU A 376 0.26 -26.20 -18.09
N GLY A 377 -0.51 -25.19 -17.69
CA GLY A 377 -0.36 -24.43 -16.45
C GLY A 377 0.42 -23.12 -16.59
N SER A 378 0.88 -22.76 -17.78
CA SER A 378 1.64 -21.53 -18.03
C SER A 378 1.05 -20.72 -19.19
N TRP A 379 1.24 -19.40 -19.15
CA TRP A 379 0.76 -18.46 -20.16
C TRP A 379 1.90 -17.70 -20.80
N GLY A 380 1.71 -17.36 -22.07
CA GLY A 380 2.49 -16.37 -22.81
C GLY A 380 1.53 -15.50 -23.61
N TYR A 381 2.02 -14.46 -24.30
CA TYR A 381 1.16 -13.80 -25.28
C TYR A 381 0.67 -14.80 -26.34
N PRO A 382 -0.53 -14.61 -26.92
CA PRO A 382 -1.03 -15.52 -27.96
C PRO A 382 0.00 -15.72 -29.09
N GLY A 383 0.36 -16.98 -29.35
CA GLY A 383 1.40 -17.38 -30.32
C GLY A 383 2.86 -17.21 -29.83
N GLY A 384 3.07 -16.82 -28.57
CA GLY A 384 4.38 -16.59 -27.96
C GLY A 384 4.78 -17.67 -26.96
N THR A 385 6.02 -17.57 -26.47
CA THR A 385 6.57 -18.46 -25.44
C THR A 385 5.95 -18.17 -24.09
N ALA A 386 5.62 -19.22 -23.34
CA ALA A 386 5.11 -19.08 -21.97
C ALA A 386 6.19 -18.55 -21.01
N ASP A 387 5.79 -17.68 -20.09
CA ASP A 387 6.64 -17.08 -19.06
C ASP A 387 5.90 -16.86 -17.74
N LEU A 388 6.64 -16.60 -16.67
CA LEU A 388 6.07 -16.45 -15.34
C LEU A 388 5.20 -15.18 -15.22
N SER A 389 5.60 -14.10 -15.89
CA SER A 389 4.91 -12.81 -15.80
C SER A 389 3.51 -12.88 -16.43
N ASN A 390 3.38 -13.47 -17.62
CA ASN A 390 2.08 -13.73 -18.24
C ASN A 390 1.25 -14.70 -17.40
N SER A 391 1.86 -15.76 -16.86
CA SER A 391 1.18 -16.69 -15.95
C SER A 391 0.65 -16.00 -14.69
N GLN A 392 1.41 -15.05 -14.15
CA GLN A 392 0.98 -14.20 -13.05
C GLN A 392 -0.20 -13.31 -13.42
N PHE A 393 -0.18 -12.63 -14.59
CA PHE A 393 -1.32 -11.81 -15.00
C PHE A 393 -2.58 -12.63 -15.30
N ALA A 394 -2.44 -13.86 -15.80
CA ALA A 394 -3.56 -14.80 -15.88
C ALA A 394 -4.12 -15.10 -14.49
N ALA A 395 -3.27 -15.44 -13.52
CA ALA A 395 -3.68 -15.73 -12.14
C ALA A 395 -4.41 -14.54 -11.48
N LEU A 396 -3.89 -13.32 -11.67
CA LEU A 396 -4.50 -12.10 -11.16
C LEU A 396 -5.86 -11.82 -11.82
N GLY A 397 -5.98 -12.08 -13.13
CA GLY A 397 -7.24 -11.95 -13.84
C GLY A 397 -8.29 -12.92 -13.30
N PHE A 398 -7.93 -14.18 -13.11
CA PHE A 398 -8.80 -15.18 -12.48
C PHE A 398 -9.20 -14.80 -11.06
N TRP A 399 -8.28 -14.22 -10.27
CA TRP A 399 -8.63 -13.65 -8.97
C TRP A 399 -9.64 -12.50 -9.10
N GLY A 400 -9.42 -11.55 -10.01
CA GLY A 400 -10.39 -10.48 -10.28
C GLY A 400 -11.77 -11.00 -10.69
N ALA A 401 -11.81 -12.05 -11.52
CA ALA A 401 -13.06 -12.71 -11.92
C ALA A 401 -13.79 -13.35 -10.71
N SER A 402 -13.05 -13.89 -9.74
CA SER A 402 -13.65 -14.50 -8.54
C SER A 402 -14.40 -13.49 -7.66
N GLU A 403 -14.03 -12.21 -7.70
CA GLU A 403 -14.76 -11.14 -7.01
C GLU A 403 -16.16 -10.90 -7.63
N LEU A 404 -16.37 -11.29 -8.90
CA LEU A 404 -17.67 -11.31 -9.58
C LEU A 404 -18.40 -12.66 -9.44
N GLY A 405 -17.87 -13.57 -8.62
CA GLY A 405 -18.42 -14.92 -8.43
C GLY A 405 -18.16 -15.89 -9.58
N LEU A 406 -17.18 -15.60 -10.45
CA LEU A 406 -16.77 -16.51 -11.52
C LEU A 406 -15.75 -17.52 -11.01
N ASP A 407 -16.06 -18.81 -11.18
CA ASP A 407 -15.20 -19.90 -10.73
C ASP A 407 -14.26 -20.36 -11.85
N VAL A 408 -12.96 -20.44 -11.53
CA VAL A 408 -11.96 -21.07 -12.40
C VAL A 408 -11.71 -22.51 -11.94
N PRO A 409 -11.66 -23.50 -12.86
CA PRO A 409 -11.49 -24.89 -12.49
C PRO A 409 -10.27 -25.14 -11.59
N LYS A 410 -10.47 -25.97 -10.55
CA LYS A 410 -9.44 -26.27 -9.56
C LYS A 410 -8.14 -26.80 -10.21
N ASP A 411 -8.25 -27.62 -11.24
CA ASP A 411 -7.12 -28.24 -11.93
C ASP A 411 -6.24 -27.20 -12.65
N VAL A 412 -6.81 -26.08 -13.10
CA VAL A 412 -6.05 -24.95 -13.66
C VAL A 412 -5.14 -24.36 -12.58
N TRP A 413 -5.68 -24.08 -11.40
CA TRP A 413 -4.90 -23.58 -10.26
C TRP A 413 -3.78 -24.53 -9.81
N GLU A 414 -4.08 -25.84 -9.74
CA GLU A 414 -3.07 -26.86 -9.39
C GLU A 414 -1.94 -26.91 -10.43
N ARG A 415 -2.25 -26.81 -11.72
CA ARG A 415 -1.24 -26.75 -12.80
C ARG A 415 -0.41 -25.48 -12.71
N MET A 416 -1.03 -24.31 -12.56
CA MET A 416 -0.35 -23.01 -12.44
C MET A 416 0.68 -23.00 -11.31
N LEU A 417 0.24 -23.40 -10.12
CA LEU A 417 1.10 -23.47 -8.94
C LEU A 417 2.26 -24.45 -9.17
N THR A 418 1.94 -25.64 -9.70
CA THR A 418 2.96 -26.67 -9.97
C THR A 418 4.01 -26.17 -10.95
N LYS A 419 3.59 -25.45 -11.99
CA LYS A 419 4.47 -24.89 -13.02
C LYS A 419 5.32 -23.73 -12.50
N ALA A 420 4.73 -22.81 -11.74
CA ALA A 420 5.48 -21.74 -11.10
C ALA A 420 6.65 -22.28 -10.27
N VAL A 421 6.40 -23.26 -9.39
CA VAL A 421 7.47 -23.80 -8.52
C VAL A 421 8.47 -24.63 -9.33
N LYS A 422 8.02 -25.57 -10.17
CA LYS A 422 8.93 -26.51 -10.82
C LYS A 422 9.72 -25.94 -11.99
N ASP A 423 9.08 -25.10 -12.80
CA ASP A 423 9.68 -24.58 -14.02
C ASP A 423 10.34 -23.21 -13.77
N HIS A 424 9.91 -22.42 -12.78
CA HIS A 424 10.44 -21.06 -12.56
C HIS A 424 11.25 -20.86 -11.27
N GLN A 425 11.22 -21.79 -10.31
CA GLN A 425 12.03 -21.73 -9.08
C GLN A 425 13.09 -22.87 -8.93
N PRO A 426 13.74 -23.38 -10.01
CA PRO A 426 14.55 -24.60 -9.89
C PRO A 426 15.93 -24.37 -9.25
N PHE A 427 16.42 -23.12 -9.13
CA PHE A 427 17.80 -22.80 -8.76
C PHE A 427 17.98 -22.57 -7.26
N VAL A 428 17.73 -23.61 -6.46
CA VAL A 428 17.93 -23.51 -5.01
C VAL A 428 19.41 -23.36 -4.69
N LYS A 429 19.75 -22.23 -4.05
CA LYS A 429 21.09 -21.91 -3.60
C LYS A 429 21.13 -21.89 -2.08
N GLU A 430 22.29 -22.26 -1.56
CA GLU A 430 22.62 -22.04 -0.16
C GLU A 430 23.38 -20.72 -0.08
N VAL A 431 22.84 -19.75 0.66
CA VAL A 431 23.45 -18.43 0.84
C VAL A 431 23.87 -18.28 2.29
N GLU A 432 24.97 -17.56 2.50
CA GLU A 432 25.34 -17.05 3.81
C GLU A 432 24.33 -15.98 4.21
N TRP A 433 23.91 -16.03 5.47
CA TRP A 433 22.91 -15.13 6.01
C TRP A 433 23.57 -14.20 7.02
N ASP A 434 23.98 -13.04 6.51
CA ASP A 434 24.63 -12.01 7.29
C ASP A 434 23.55 -11.19 8.00
N GLY A 435 23.28 -11.50 9.27
CA GLY A 435 22.29 -10.80 10.09
C GLY A 435 22.76 -9.40 10.47
N GLU A 436 22.47 -8.39 9.64
CA GLU A 436 22.65 -6.98 10.02
C GLU A 436 21.35 -6.29 10.50
N ALA A 437 20.22 -7.02 10.62
CA ALA A 437 18.96 -6.44 11.12
C ALA A 437 18.19 -7.39 12.07
N LYS A 438 17.68 -6.82 13.18
CA LYS A 438 16.80 -7.45 14.20
C LYS A 438 15.77 -8.46 13.59
N GLY A 439 15.76 -9.75 13.99
CA GLY A 439 14.82 -10.79 13.49
C GLY A 439 15.21 -12.25 13.06
N LYS A 440 16.42 -12.71 12.72
CA LYS A 440 17.03 -14.09 12.75
C LYS A 440 17.66 -14.61 11.43
N ARG A 441 18.95 -14.98 11.38
CA ARG A 441 19.57 -16.35 11.25
C ARG A 441 21.02 -16.26 10.79
N THR A 442 22.02 -16.74 11.54
CA THR A 442 23.39 -16.85 11.03
C THR A 442 23.62 -18.24 10.42
N GLY A 443 24.51 -18.31 9.45
CA GLY A 443 24.84 -19.55 8.74
C GLY A 443 24.09 -19.68 7.41
N LYS A 444 23.94 -20.92 6.98
CA LYS A 444 23.60 -21.23 5.59
C LYS A 444 22.12 -21.51 5.43
N ARG A 445 21.46 -20.76 4.54
CA ARG A 445 20.03 -20.92 4.24
C ARG A 445 19.81 -21.25 2.79
N ARG A 446 18.93 -22.23 2.55
CA ARG A 446 18.43 -22.51 1.20
C ARG A 446 17.41 -21.45 0.81
N VAL A 447 17.67 -20.75 -0.30
CA VAL A 447 16.78 -19.78 -0.90
C VAL A 447 16.69 -20.00 -2.40
N ALA A 448 15.58 -19.59 -3.00
CA ALA A 448 15.40 -19.60 -4.44
C ALA A 448 14.39 -18.52 -4.83
N GLY A 449 14.83 -17.64 -5.72
CA GLY A 449 13.96 -16.68 -6.36
C GLY A 449 13.28 -17.33 -7.56
N PHE A 450 12.46 -16.55 -8.25
CA PHE A 450 11.80 -17.05 -9.46
C PHE A 450 12.40 -16.38 -10.70
N THR A 451 12.50 -17.17 -11.77
CA THR A 451 13.04 -16.78 -13.07
C THR A 451 11.93 -16.48 -14.06
N TYR A 452 12.22 -15.61 -15.04
CA TYR A 452 11.23 -15.22 -16.03
C TYR A 452 10.85 -16.39 -16.97
N PHE A 453 11.86 -17.06 -17.53
CA PHE A 453 11.71 -18.26 -18.34
C PHE A 453 12.28 -19.47 -17.62
N LYS A 454 11.78 -20.66 -18.02
CA LYS A 454 12.21 -21.94 -17.48
C LYS A 454 13.72 -22.21 -17.58
N ASP A 455 14.39 -21.66 -18.58
CA ASP A 455 15.83 -21.89 -18.76
C ASP A 455 16.65 -21.30 -17.60
N GLY A 456 16.16 -20.26 -16.94
CA GLY A 456 16.85 -19.49 -15.91
C GLY A 456 18.21 -18.91 -16.29
N VAL A 457 18.60 -19.01 -17.56
CA VAL A 457 19.88 -18.52 -18.09
C VAL A 457 19.68 -17.18 -18.76
N THR A 458 18.59 -17.03 -19.52
CA THR A 458 18.33 -15.81 -20.29
C THR A 458 17.94 -14.65 -19.37
N TRP A 459 17.17 -14.96 -18.32
CA TRP A 459 16.72 -14.00 -17.31
C TRP A 459 16.76 -14.67 -15.93
N PRO A 460 17.73 -14.32 -15.07
CA PRO A 460 17.94 -14.97 -13.78
C PRO A 460 16.81 -14.61 -12.80
N GLU A 461 16.97 -15.03 -11.55
CA GLU A 461 16.05 -14.72 -10.46
C GLU A 461 16.04 -13.21 -10.17
N THR A 462 14.86 -12.61 -10.01
CA THR A 462 14.70 -11.15 -9.78
C THR A 462 13.62 -10.86 -8.75
N GLY A 463 13.58 -9.64 -8.21
CA GLY A 463 12.52 -9.24 -7.28
C GLY A 463 11.13 -9.27 -7.91
N THR A 464 11.00 -8.75 -9.13
CA THR A 464 9.73 -8.77 -9.87
C THR A 464 9.23 -10.18 -10.13
N MET A 465 10.10 -11.10 -10.54
CA MET A 465 9.69 -12.48 -10.80
C MET A 465 9.47 -13.27 -9.50
N THR A 466 10.25 -13.01 -8.45
CA THR A 466 10.05 -13.66 -7.15
C THR A 466 8.71 -13.27 -6.53
N THR A 467 8.35 -11.98 -6.54
CA THR A 467 7.02 -11.53 -6.13
C THR A 467 5.92 -12.08 -7.05
N ALA A 468 6.18 -12.25 -8.35
CA ALA A 468 5.27 -12.89 -9.30
C ALA A 468 4.98 -14.37 -8.98
N GLY A 469 6.03 -15.16 -8.73
CA GLY A 469 5.90 -16.57 -8.38
C GLY A 469 5.16 -16.77 -7.06
N LEU A 470 5.50 -15.96 -6.05
CA LEU A 470 4.78 -15.94 -4.77
C LEU A 470 3.31 -15.55 -4.94
N CYS A 471 2.99 -14.64 -5.87
CA CYS A 471 1.61 -14.30 -6.22
C CYS A 471 0.84 -15.48 -6.85
N VAL A 472 1.44 -16.19 -7.81
CA VAL A 472 0.85 -17.39 -8.43
C VAL A 472 0.64 -18.52 -7.41
N ILE A 473 1.46 -18.59 -6.36
CA ILE A 473 1.29 -19.53 -5.25
C ILE A 473 0.21 -19.05 -4.26
N GLY A 474 0.20 -17.76 -3.92
CA GLY A 474 -0.64 -17.19 -2.86
C GLY A 474 -2.13 -17.18 -3.20
N ILE A 475 -2.49 -16.79 -4.44
CA ILE A 475 -3.88 -16.70 -4.89
C ILE A 475 -4.67 -18.02 -4.71
N PRO A 476 -4.22 -19.16 -5.25
CA PRO A 476 -4.97 -20.41 -5.10
C PRO A 476 -5.01 -20.90 -3.65
N ARG A 477 -4.00 -20.59 -2.81
CA ARG A 477 -4.05 -20.90 -1.37
C ARG A 477 -5.15 -20.09 -0.68
N MET A 478 -5.28 -18.81 -1.03
CA MET A 478 -6.31 -17.93 -0.51
C MET A 478 -7.71 -18.37 -0.94
N LEU A 479 -7.92 -18.62 -2.24
CA LEU A 479 -9.24 -18.95 -2.80
C LEU A 479 -9.71 -20.38 -2.46
N LEU A 480 -8.80 -21.36 -2.51
CA LEU A 480 -9.17 -22.78 -2.38
C LEU A 480 -8.90 -23.34 -0.98
N GLY A 481 -7.94 -22.78 -0.22
CA GLY A 481 -7.55 -23.28 1.09
C GLY A 481 -7.28 -24.79 1.09
N ARG A 482 -7.98 -25.53 1.95
CA ARG A 482 -7.86 -27.00 2.03
C ARG A 482 -8.28 -27.72 0.74
N LYS A 483 -9.12 -27.11 -0.12
CA LYS A 483 -9.57 -27.72 -1.38
C LYS A 483 -8.44 -27.85 -2.40
N LEU A 484 -7.35 -27.09 -2.27
CA LEU A 484 -6.16 -27.18 -3.12
C LEU A 484 -5.51 -28.57 -3.10
N GLY A 485 -5.71 -29.34 -2.01
CA GLY A 485 -5.18 -30.69 -1.87
C GLY A 485 -3.75 -30.74 -1.33
N VAL A 486 -3.42 -31.84 -0.66
CA VAL A 486 -2.18 -31.99 0.15
C VAL A 486 -0.91 -31.85 -0.70
N ARG A 487 -0.91 -32.42 -1.92
CA ARG A 487 0.27 -32.40 -2.79
C ARG A 487 0.62 -30.99 -3.27
N ALA A 488 -0.37 -30.27 -3.78
CA ALA A 488 -0.21 -28.89 -4.21
C ALA A 488 0.08 -27.97 -3.01
N GLY A 489 -0.57 -28.20 -1.86
CA GLY A 489 -0.29 -27.48 -0.61
C GLY A 489 1.16 -27.59 -0.14
N ARG A 490 1.73 -28.80 -0.12
CA ARG A 490 3.14 -28.99 0.26
C ARG A 490 4.11 -28.29 -0.70
N LEU A 491 3.85 -28.39 -2.00
CA LEU A 491 4.67 -27.72 -3.01
C LEU A 491 4.59 -26.19 -2.87
N ALA A 492 3.40 -25.68 -2.53
CA ALA A 492 3.17 -24.28 -2.25
C ALA A 492 3.97 -23.81 -1.01
N GLU A 493 3.97 -24.60 0.07
CA GLU A 493 4.73 -24.28 1.29
C GLU A 493 6.24 -24.23 1.03
N GLU A 494 6.77 -25.22 0.31
CA GLU A 494 8.19 -25.25 -0.07
C GLU A 494 8.57 -24.04 -0.93
N GLY A 495 7.79 -23.78 -1.99
CA GLY A 495 8.06 -22.65 -2.89
C GLY A 495 7.94 -21.30 -2.19
N THR A 496 6.95 -21.13 -1.30
CA THR A 496 6.80 -19.94 -0.46
C THR A 496 8.00 -19.75 0.47
N MET A 497 8.46 -20.80 1.15
CA MET A 497 9.59 -20.71 2.09
C MET A 497 10.87 -20.26 1.38
N LEU A 498 11.16 -20.84 0.21
CA LEU A 498 12.33 -20.50 -0.61
C LEU A 498 12.24 -19.08 -1.18
N GLY A 499 11.07 -18.68 -1.66
CA GLY A 499 10.83 -17.37 -2.26
C GLY A 499 10.84 -16.23 -1.24
N MET A 500 10.23 -16.43 -0.07
CA MET A 500 10.29 -15.47 1.04
C MET A 500 11.71 -15.33 1.57
N GLY A 501 12.47 -16.43 1.65
CA GLY A 501 13.90 -16.37 1.95
C GLY A 501 14.65 -15.54 0.91
N TRP A 502 14.41 -15.77 -0.38
CA TRP A 502 15.07 -14.97 -1.41
C TRP A 502 14.77 -13.46 -1.27
N LEU A 503 13.50 -13.08 -1.00
CA LEU A 503 13.13 -11.68 -0.77
C LEU A 503 13.78 -11.07 0.46
N GLU A 504 13.95 -11.85 1.54
CA GLU A 504 14.62 -11.41 2.76
C GLU A 504 16.13 -11.18 2.51
N HIS A 505 16.81 -12.12 1.83
CA HIS A 505 18.23 -11.99 1.50
C HIS A 505 18.53 -10.81 0.55
N HIS A 506 17.57 -10.50 -0.34
CA HIS A 506 17.71 -9.44 -1.33
C HIS A 506 16.81 -8.25 -1.02
N TYR A 507 16.43 -8.06 0.25
CA TYR A 507 15.42 -7.07 0.61
C TYR A 507 15.82 -5.66 0.17
N SER A 508 14.89 -4.99 -0.51
CA SER A 508 15.05 -3.60 -0.94
C SER A 508 13.67 -3.00 -1.16
N MET A 509 13.52 -1.72 -0.79
CA MET A 509 12.38 -0.87 -1.17
C MET A 509 12.78 0.24 -2.16
N ASP A 510 14.08 0.43 -2.40
CA ASP A 510 14.59 1.52 -3.24
C ASP A 510 14.97 1.08 -4.66
N THR A 511 15.20 -0.22 -4.86
CA THR A 511 15.62 -0.82 -6.13
C THR A 511 14.96 -2.18 -6.33
N ASN A 512 14.71 -2.57 -7.58
CA ASN A 512 14.32 -3.96 -7.88
C ASN A 512 15.57 -4.84 -7.81
N PRO A 513 15.64 -5.84 -6.91
CA PRO A 513 16.83 -6.68 -6.77
C PRO A 513 17.23 -7.40 -8.06
N VAL A 514 18.56 -7.51 -8.26
CA VAL A 514 19.25 -8.09 -9.43
C VAL A 514 19.15 -7.26 -10.73
N LEU A 515 17.97 -6.78 -11.11
CA LEU A 515 17.78 -6.04 -12.38
C LEU A 515 17.89 -4.51 -12.27
N GLY A 516 17.61 -3.92 -11.10
CA GLY A 516 17.59 -2.46 -10.90
C GLY A 516 16.34 -1.74 -11.44
N ASP A 517 15.83 -2.15 -12.60
CA ASP A 517 14.67 -1.53 -13.28
C ASP A 517 13.30 -2.06 -12.82
N ASN A 518 12.20 -1.37 -13.19
CA ASN A 518 10.81 -1.71 -12.84
C ASN A 518 10.47 -1.66 -11.33
N LEU A 519 11.07 -0.69 -10.62
CA LEU A 519 10.86 -0.50 -9.17
C LEU A 519 9.38 -0.51 -8.78
N TYR A 520 8.53 0.28 -9.42
CA TYR A 520 7.13 0.42 -9.02
C TYR A 520 6.35 -0.88 -9.17
N TYR A 521 6.59 -1.63 -10.24
CA TYR A 521 6.01 -2.95 -10.42
C TYR A 521 6.47 -3.94 -9.34
N TYR A 522 7.75 -3.90 -8.99
CA TYR A 522 8.31 -4.70 -7.90
C TYR A 522 7.69 -4.34 -6.54
N LEU A 523 7.57 -3.06 -6.21
CA LEU A 523 6.91 -2.61 -4.98
C LEU A 523 5.47 -3.10 -4.93
N TYR A 524 4.70 -2.96 -6.01
CA TYR A 524 3.35 -3.54 -6.06
C TYR A 524 3.35 -5.08 -5.96
N GLY A 525 4.41 -5.74 -6.40
CA GLY A 525 4.68 -7.16 -6.09
C GLY A 525 4.85 -7.41 -4.58
N MET A 526 5.63 -6.59 -3.88
CA MET A 526 5.84 -6.67 -2.43
C MET A 526 4.54 -6.45 -1.66
N GLU A 527 3.71 -5.49 -2.07
CA GLU A 527 2.37 -5.28 -1.48
C GLU A 527 1.51 -6.54 -1.58
N ARG A 528 1.47 -7.16 -2.75
CA ARG A 528 0.72 -8.41 -2.99
C ARG A 528 1.25 -9.57 -2.16
N VAL A 529 2.57 -9.67 -2.00
CA VAL A 529 3.17 -10.66 -1.10
C VAL A 529 2.71 -10.41 0.34
N GLY A 530 2.79 -9.17 0.83
CA GLY A 530 2.27 -8.80 2.15
C GLY A 530 0.79 -9.15 2.33
N ALA A 531 -0.05 -8.86 1.33
CA ALA A 531 -1.48 -9.13 1.36
C ALA A 531 -1.83 -10.62 1.30
N PHE A 532 -1.35 -11.35 0.28
CA PHE A 532 -1.73 -12.76 0.06
C PHE A 532 -1.16 -13.71 1.12
N PHE A 533 -0.07 -13.34 1.78
CA PHE A 533 0.51 -14.10 2.89
C PHE A 533 0.14 -13.51 4.27
N ASN A 534 -0.68 -12.46 4.31
CA ASN A 534 -1.17 -11.81 5.53
C ASN A 534 -0.06 -11.50 6.54
N THR A 535 1.00 -10.83 6.08
CA THR A 535 2.15 -10.45 6.91
C THR A 535 2.39 -8.94 6.86
N GLU A 536 2.74 -8.35 8.00
CA GLU A 536 3.20 -6.95 8.11
C GLU A 536 4.74 -6.85 8.01
N TYR A 537 5.43 -8.00 7.97
CA TYR A 537 6.89 -8.06 7.94
C TYR A 537 7.39 -9.01 6.85
N ILE A 538 8.45 -8.61 6.16
CA ILE A 538 9.22 -9.47 5.25
C ILE A 538 10.66 -9.40 5.76
N GLY A 539 11.18 -10.51 6.28
CA GLY A 539 12.56 -10.52 6.77
C GLY A 539 12.85 -9.62 7.96
N GLY A 540 11.88 -9.43 8.86
CA GLY A 540 12.00 -8.46 9.96
C GLY A 540 11.74 -7.00 9.58
N HIS A 541 11.64 -6.69 8.28
CA HIS A 541 11.36 -5.35 7.80
C HIS A 541 9.86 -5.05 7.74
N PRO A 542 9.38 -3.92 8.32
CA PRO A 542 7.99 -3.47 8.21
C PRO A 542 7.72 -2.94 6.79
N TRP A 543 7.55 -3.85 5.85
CA TRP A 543 7.59 -3.61 4.41
C TRP A 543 6.67 -2.47 3.95
N TYR A 544 5.47 -2.34 4.53
CA TYR A 544 4.52 -1.31 4.14
C TYR A 544 5.00 0.08 4.55
N ARG A 545 5.45 0.22 5.80
CA ARG A 545 5.96 1.49 6.35
C ARG A 545 7.16 1.96 5.52
N GLU A 546 8.13 1.08 5.29
CA GLU A 546 9.35 1.41 4.56
C GLU A 546 9.07 1.73 3.09
N GLY A 547 8.25 0.91 2.40
CA GLY A 547 7.88 1.19 1.01
C GLY A 547 7.04 2.46 0.87
N ALA A 548 6.17 2.77 1.84
CA ALA A 548 5.37 3.99 1.83
C ALA A 548 6.25 5.23 2.01
N ASP A 549 7.22 5.19 2.92
CA ASP A 549 8.22 6.27 3.08
C ASP A 549 9.00 6.50 1.79
N VAL A 550 9.47 5.43 1.15
CA VAL A 550 10.18 5.51 -0.14
C VAL A 550 9.30 6.13 -1.23
N LEU A 551 8.04 5.71 -1.35
CA LEU A 551 7.13 6.24 -2.36
C LEU A 551 6.81 7.71 -2.11
N VAL A 552 6.53 8.12 -0.87
CA VAL A 552 6.33 9.52 -0.52
C VAL A 552 7.53 10.37 -0.93
N ARG A 553 8.76 9.91 -0.65
CA ARG A 553 10.00 10.61 -1.05
C ARG A 553 10.23 10.66 -2.56
N LYS A 554 9.73 9.67 -3.31
CA LYS A 554 9.92 9.58 -4.78
C LYS A 554 8.80 10.24 -5.59
N GLN A 555 7.73 10.70 -4.95
CA GLN A 555 6.65 11.40 -5.66
C GLN A 555 7.18 12.73 -6.22
N LYS A 556 6.92 12.98 -7.50
CA LYS A 556 7.25 14.25 -8.17
C LYS A 556 6.22 15.32 -7.75
N ASP A 557 6.58 16.59 -7.81
CA ASP A 557 5.71 17.73 -7.44
C ASP A 557 4.37 17.77 -8.18
N ASN A 558 4.29 17.14 -9.37
CA ASN A 558 3.08 17.02 -10.16
C ASN A 558 2.20 15.80 -9.79
N GLY A 559 2.53 15.09 -8.71
CA GLY A 559 1.83 13.91 -8.23
C GLY A 559 2.22 12.59 -8.92
N HIS A 560 3.06 12.60 -9.96
CA HIS A 560 3.50 11.38 -10.64
C HIS A 560 4.56 10.59 -9.85
N TRP A 561 4.58 9.29 -10.09
CA TRP A 561 5.74 8.44 -9.84
C TRP A 561 6.30 7.94 -11.17
N GLY A 562 7.61 7.75 -11.23
CA GLY A 562 8.28 7.24 -12.42
C GLY A 562 8.04 8.09 -13.67
N GLU A 563 8.06 7.45 -14.83
CA GLU A 563 7.97 8.13 -16.13
C GLU A 563 6.63 7.89 -16.83
N THR A 564 5.79 7.00 -16.29
CA THR A 564 4.57 6.53 -16.95
C THR A 564 3.36 6.56 -16.03
N GLU A 565 2.15 6.55 -16.60
CA GLU A 565 0.92 6.43 -15.82
C GLU A 565 0.85 5.07 -15.11
N SER A 566 1.53 4.05 -15.64
CA SER A 566 1.62 2.71 -15.01
C SER A 566 2.44 2.75 -13.72
N ASP A 567 3.52 3.53 -13.68
CA ASP A 567 4.34 3.71 -12.48
C ASP A 567 3.54 4.38 -11.35
N THR A 568 2.82 5.45 -11.69
CA THR A 568 1.86 6.08 -10.76
C THR A 568 0.82 5.09 -10.28
N ALA A 569 0.26 4.29 -11.17
CA ALA A 569 -0.74 3.30 -10.81
C ALA A 569 -0.19 2.27 -9.80
N PHE A 570 0.99 1.70 -10.05
CA PHE A 570 1.62 0.75 -9.13
C PHE A 570 1.99 1.38 -7.77
N ALA A 571 2.47 2.62 -7.75
CA ALA A 571 2.73 3.34 -6.50
C ALA A 571 1.46 3.53 -5.66
N LEU A 572 0.36 3.96 -6.30
CA LEU A 572 -0.94 4.12 -5.64
C LEU A 572 -1.47 2.79 -5.11
N LEU A 573 -1.38 1.71 -5.90
CA LEU A 573 -1.80 0.38 -5.48
C LEU A 573 -1.02 -0.12 -4.25
N PHE A 574 0.27 0.19 -4.18
CA PHE A 574 1.08 -0.06 -2.98
C PHE A 574 0.57 0.74 -1.78
N LEU A 575 0.46 2.06 -1.92
CA LEU A 575 0.09 2.96 -0.81
C LEU A 575 -1.30 2.65 -0.25
N ARG A 576 -2.22 2.16 -1.08
CA ARG A 576 -3.57 1.72 -0.70
C ARG A 576 -3.67 0.31 -0.11
N ARG A 577 -2.58 -0.48 -0.16
CA ARG A 577 -2.63 -1.93 0.11
C ARG A 577 -3.77 -2.59 -0.68
N ALA A 578 -3.79 -2.33 -1.98
CA ALA A 578 -4.94 -2.61 -2.85
C ALA A 578 -5.38 -4.08 -2.91
N SER A 579 -4.49 -5.00 -2.56
CA SER A 579 -4.72 -6.44 -2.58
C SER A 579 -5.17 -6.98 -1.22
N ALA A 580 -5.11 -6.17 -0.16
CA ALA A 580 -5.59 -6.54 1.17
C ALA A 580 -7.13 -6.44 1.28
N PRO A 581 -7.78 -7.25 2.15
CA PRO A 581 -9.24 -7.17 2.37
C PRO A 581 -9.74 -5.83 2.89
N ARG A 582 -8.86 -5.03 3.52
CA ARG A 582 -9.14 -3.67 3.98
C ARG A 582 -8.05 -2.76 3.44
N GLN A 583 -8.43 -1.78 2.61
CA GLN A 583 -7.50 -0.76 2.11
C GLN A 583 -7.11 0.21 3.24
N SER A 584 -5.90 0.75 3.16
CA SER A 584 -5.35 1.68 4.15
C SER A 584 -5.89 3.10 3.96
N GLY A 585 -6.45 3.70 5.02
CA GLY A 585 -6.87 5.11 5.02
C GLY A 585 -8.25 5.38 4.37
N PRO A 586 -8.79 6.59 4.54
CA PRO A 586 -10.09 6.99 3.98
C PRO A 586 -10.08 6.95 2.44
N SER A 587 -11.26 6.95 1.84
CA SER A 587 -11.39 7.22 0.39
C SER A 587 -10.84 8.61 0.08
N VAL A 588 -10.36 8.81 -1.14
CA VAL A 588 -9.93 10.14 -1.63
C VAL A 588 -11.07 11.13 -1.47
N ASP A 589 -10.88 12.18 -0.66
CA ASP A 589 -11.84 13.27 -0.47
C ASP A 589 -11.44 14.46 -1.35
N ARG A 590 -12.09 14.59 -2.52
CA ARG A 590 -11.82 15.67 -3.48
C ARG A 590 -12.64 16.93 -3.17
N ARG A 591 -12.57 17.46 -1.95
CA ARG A 591 -13.30 18.71 -1.62
C ARG A 591 -12.90 19.81 -2.60
N ALA A 592 -13.90 20.45 -3.19
CA ALA A 592 -13.68 21.59 -4.05
C ALA A 592 -13.05 22.75 -3.27
N ASP A 593 -12.20 23.53 -3.95
CA ASP A 593 -11.64 24.74 -3.36
C ASP A 593 -12.78 25.62 -2.83
N ALA A 594 -12.62 26.13 -1.61
CA ALA A 594 -13.60 26.96 -0.92
C ALA A 594 -13.00 28.36 -0.72
N TYR A 595 -13.78 29.37 -1.10
CA TYR A 595 -13.42 30.78 -1.04
C TYR A 595 -14.46 31.48 -0.19
N ALA A 596 -14.00 32.41 0.64
CA ALA A 596 -14.83 33.22 1.50
C ALA A 596 -14.23 34.62 1.61
N ASP A 597 -15.07 35.63 1.46
CA ASP A 597 -14.73 37.02 1.74
C ASP A 597 -15.78 37.62 2.67
N ALA A 598 -15.32 38.13 3.81
CA ALA A 598 -16.13 38.76 4.84
C ALA A 598 -15.74 40.23 5.09
N SER A 599 -15.14 40.90 4.10
CA SER A 599 -14.61 42.26 4.24
C SER A 599 -15.58 43.35 3.75
N GLY A 600 -16.60 42.97 2.98
CA GLY A 600 -17.67 43.86 2.51
C GLY A 600 -18.94 43.81 3.38
N THR A 601 -19.94 44.62 3.03
CA THR A 601 -21.25 44.62 3.72
C THR A 601 -22.00 43.30 3.54
N VAL A 602 -21.74 42.61 2.42
CA VAL A 602 -22.23 41.27 2.13
C VAL A 602 -21.04 40.30 2.20
N HIS A 603 -21.17 39.23 2.97
CA HIS A 603 -20.14 38.19 3.03
C HIS A 603 -20.44 37.09 2.01
N LEU A 604 -19.53 36.94 1.05
CA LEU A 604 -19.68 36.05 -0.09
C LEU A 604 -18.89 34.77 0.14
N HIS A 605 -19.53 33.64 -0.08
CA HIS A 605 -18.87 32.34 -0.14
C HIS A 605 -19.01 31.72 -1.53
N ALA A 606 -17.97 31.01 -1.96
CA ALA A 606 -18.01 30.22 -3.17
C ALA A 606 -17.24 28.90 -3.00
N THR A 607 -17.70 27.85 -3.66
CA THR A 607 -16.97 26.58 -3.73
C THR A 607 -17.09 25.97 -5.11
N GLY A 608 -16.01 25.36 -5.60
CA GLY A 608 -16.01 24.72 -6.91
C GLY A 608 -14.67 24.85 -7.62
N SER A 609 -14.70 24.47 -8.89
CA SER A 609 -13.57 24.59 -9.82
C SER A 609 -13.95 25.60 -10.91
N THR A 610 -13.81 25.27 -12.20
CA THR A 610 -14.48 26.01 -13.28
C THR A 610 -16.00 26.06 -13.12
N ARG A 611 -16.63 25.07 -12.50
CA ARG A 611 -18.03 25.13 -12.08
C ARG A 611 -18.10 25.52 -10.61
N MET A 612 -18.53 26.74 -10.33
CA MET A 612 -18.64 27.28 -8.97
C MET A 612 -20.09 27.37 -8.52
N THR A 613 -20.30 27.07 -7.24
CA THR A 613 -21.51 27.44 -6.49
C THR A 613 -21.15 28.61 -5.57
N MET A 614 -21.95 29.66 -5.59
CA MET A 614 -21.75 30.92 -4.87
C MET A 614 -23.00 31.22 -4.05
N TRP A 615 -22.83 31.73 -2.82
CA TRP A 615 -23.94 32.04 -1.92
C TRP A 615 -23.59 33.14 -0.93
N ILE A 616 -24.63 33.80 -0.41
CA ILE A 616 -24.51 34.75 0.69
C ILE A 616 -24.45 33.98 2.00
N GLN A 617 -23.38 34.18 2.75
CA GLN A 617 -23.18 33.54 4.05
C GLN A 617 -23.90 34.32 5.14
N ASP A 618 -23.63 35.62 5.21
CA ASP A 618 -24.15 36.59 6.17
C ASP A 618 -23.84 38.02 5.70
N PHE A 619 -24.16 39.00 6.54
CA PHE A 619 -23.91 40.43 6.32
C PHE A 619 -23.01 41.00 7.42
N GLN A 620 -22.45 42.17 7.17
CA GLN A 620 -21.62 42.88 8.15
C GLN A 620 -22.35 43.06 9.49
N GLU A 621 -21.61 42.86 10.58
CA GLU A 621 -22.10 43.10 11.94
C GLU A 621 -22.63 44.54 12.09
N GLY A 622 -23.86 44.67 12.60
CA GLY A 622 -24.57 45.94 12.76
C GLY A 622 -25.54 46.28 11.63
N LEU A 623 -25.44 45.69 10.43
CA LEU A 623 -26.37 45.99 9.33
C LEU A 623 -27.82 45.61 9.69
N GLU A 624 -28.02 44.47 10.37
CA GLU A 624 -29.36 44.05 10.81
C GLU A 624 -29.95 44.97 11.88
N GLU A 625 -29.12 45.60 12.72
CA GLU A 625 -29.58 46.53 13.77
C GLU A 625 -30.27 47.76 13.17
N ASP A 626 -29.84 48.18 11.97
CA ASP A 626 -30.49 49.23 11.20
C ASP A 626 -31.92 48.89 10.80
N PHE A 627 -32.41 47.66 11.03
CA PHE A 627 -33.78 47.20 10.73
C PHE A 627 -34.60 46.81 11.98
N GLU A 628 -34.07 46.97 13.20
CA GLU A 628 -34.70 46.44 14.44
C GLU A 628 -35.33 47.51 15.35
N GLY A 629 -35.45 48.75 14.88
CA GLY A 629 -36.02 49.88 15.63
C GLY A 629 -37.43 49.62 16.18
N SER A 630 -37.65 49.93 17.47
CA SER A 630 -38.91 49.58 18.15
C SER A 630 -40.15 50.30 17.61
N ASP A 631 -39.94 51.46 17.00
CA ASP A 631 -40.89 52.37 16.37
C ASP A 631 -41.23 52.01 14.91
N ARG A 632 -40.62 50.96 14.37
CA ARG A 632 -40.79 50.55 12.97
C ARG A 632 -41.95 49.60 12.75
N LEU A 633 -42.65 49.82 11.63
CA LEU A 633 -43.76 49.00 11.16
C LEU A 633 -43.29 47.64 10.62
N TRP A 634 -42.12 47.63 9.97
CA TRP A 634 -41.50 46.44 9.39
C TRP A 634 -40.10 46.25 10.00
N ARG A 635 -39.86 45.10 10.63
CA ARG A 635 -38.58 44.77 11.28
C ARG A 635 -37.82 43.65 10.57
N GLY A 636 -36.49 43.72 10.63
CA GLY A 636 -35.54 42.78 10.02
C GLY A 636 -35.16 43.14 8.58
N LEU A 637 -33.97 42.73 8.15
CA LEU A 637 -33.48 42.94 6.78
C LEU A 637 -34.34 42.16 5.76
N ARG A 638 -34.63 42.75 4.60
CA ARG A 638 -35.45 42.14 3.53
C ARG A 638 -34.69 42.13 2.22
N VAL A 639 -34.48 40.97 1.63
CA VAL A 639 -33.78 40.81 0.35
C VAL A 639 -34.79 40.77 -0.79
N ILE A 640 -34.61 41.65 -1.77
CA ILE A 640 -35.40 41.68 -3.01
C ILE A 640 -34.79 40.72 -4.04
N GLU A 641 -33.47 40.84 -4.26
CA GLU A 641 -32.72 39.95 -5.15
C GLU A 641 -31.22 39.98 -4.83
N VAL A 642 -30.53 38.91 -5.21
CA VAL A 642 -29.07 38.81 -5.19
C VAL A 642 -28.57 38.67 -6.61
N GLN A 643 -27.71 39.59 -7.03
CA GLN A 643 -27.04 39.59 -8.31
C GLN A 643 -25.58 39.17 -8.12
N TYR A 644 -25.15 38.11 -8.78
CA TYR A 644 -23.77 37.66 -8.76
C TYR A 644 -23.03 38.11 -10.01
N LEU A 645 -21.82 38.62 -9.81
CA LEU A 645 -20.91 39.04 -10.85
C LEU A 645 -19.70 38.13 -10.89
N ALA A 646 -19.27 37.76 -12.10
CA ALA A 646 -17.99 37.12 -12.34
C ALA A 646 -17.21 37.94 -13.37
N ASP A 647 -15.97 38.30 -13.07
CA ASP A 647 -15.12 39.14 -13.92
C ASP A 647 -15.77 40.49 -14.29
N GLY A 648 -16.59 41.02 -13.38
CA GLY A 648 -17.34 42.26 -13.55
C GLY A 648 -18.65 42.15 -14.33
N GLU A 649 -18.96 40.98 -14.89
CA GLU A 649 -20.18 40.72 -15.67
C GLU A 649 -21.25 40.05 -14.81
N LEU A 650 -22.52 40.42 -15.00
CA LEU A 650 -23.64 39.79 -14.31
C LEU A 650 -23.85 38.36 -14.83
N VAL A 651 -23.69 37.36 -13.96
CA VAL A 651 -23.77 35.94 -14.35
C VAL A 651 -24.97 35.20 -13.80
N ALA A 652 -25.54 35.66 -12.68
CA ALA A 652 -26.74 35.08 -12.10
C ALA A 652 -27.53 36.10 -11.28
N THR A 653 -28.84 35.92 -11.24
CA THR A 653 -29.75 36.66 -10.35
C THR A 653 -30.63 35.66 -9.63
N VAL A 654 -30.67 35.74 -8.29
CA VAL A 654 -31.52 34.91 -7.44
C VAL A 654 -32.54 35.82 -6.77
N ALA A 655 -33.82 35.57 -7.03
CA ALA A 655 -34.90 36.33 -6.41
C ALA A 655 -34.96 36.07 -4.90
N GLY A 656 -35.16 37.14 -4.14
CA GLY A 656 -35.51 37.10 -2.73
C GLY A 656 -37.02 37.19 -2.51
N ASP A 657 -37.42 37.22 -1.24
CA ASP A 657 -38.80 37.47 -0.83
C ASP A 657 -38.84 38.73 0.05
N PRO A 658 -39.14 39.90 -0.51
CA PRO A 658 -39.14 41.15 0.25
C PRO A 658 -40.24 41.21 1.31
N SER A 659 -41.24 40.32 1.25
CA SER A 659 -42.31 40.26 2.27
C SER A 659 -41.84 39.60 3.58
N ARG A 660 -40.69 38.91 3.60
CA ARG A 660 -40.23 38.10 4.74
C ARG A 660 -38.82 38.44 5.20
N PRO A 661 -38.56 38.50 6.52
CA PRO A 661 -37.23 38.79 7.05
C PRO A 661 -36.25 37.75 6.57
N TRP A 662 -35.07 38.22 6.16
CA TRP A 662 -33.94 37.34 5.98
C TRP A 662 -33.65 36.63 7.32
N SER A 663 -33.54 35.32 7.23
CA SER A 663 -33.39 34.40 8.37
C SER A 663 -32.25 33.40 8.15
N GLY A 664 -31.29 33.76 7.29
CA GLY A 664 -30.16 32.91 6.91
C GLY A 664 -30.32 32.21 5.56
N GLU A 665 -31.25 32.64 4.71
CA GLU A 665 -31.35 32.14 3.33
C GLU A 665 -30.05 32.43 2.57
N ARG A 666 -29.52 31.41 1.86
CA ARG A 666 -28.20 31.48 1.21
C ARG A 666 -28.23 32.12 -0.18
N TYR A 667 -29.37 32.16 -0.84
CA TYR A 667 -29.52 32.66 -2.22
C TYR A 667 -28.49 32.07 -3.21
N ALA A 668 -28.26 30.76 -3.17
CA ALA A 668 -27.18 30.13 -3.92
C ALA A 668 -27.40 30.16 -5.45
N ALA A 669 -26.34 30.45 -6.20
CA ALA A 669 -26.30 30.37 -7.66
C ALA A 669 -25.13 29.50 -8.13
N ARG A 670 -25.24 28.96 -9.34
CA ARG A 670 -24.16 28.21 -10.00
C ARG A 670 -23.71 28.93 -11.26
N TYR A 671 -22.41 29.01 -11.49
CA TYR A 671 -21.81 29.57 -12.68
C TYR A 671 -20.65 28.70 -13.18
N ALA A 672 -20.51 28.58 -14.49
CA ALA A 672 -19.45 27.81 -15.13
C ALA A 672 -18.54 28.75 -15.92
N PHE A 673 -17.31 28.94 -15.44
CA PHE A 673 -16.29 29.70 -16.16
C PHE A 673 -15.92 29.00 -17.47
N PRO A 674 -15.80 29.74 -18.59
CA PRO A 674 -15.45 29.16 -19.88
C PRO A 674 -14.07 28.51 -19.92
N LEU A 675 -13.13 28.99 -19.11
CA LEU A 675 -11.75 28.51 -19.01
C LEU A 675 -11.31 28.53 -17.54
N PRO A 676 -10.38 27.65 -17.13
CA PRO A 676 -9.72 27.76 -15.84
C PRO A 676 -8.77 28.97 -15.79
N GLY A 677 -8.56 29.55 -14.61
CA GLY A 677 -7.64 30.67 -14.42
C GLY A 677 -7.96 31.52 -13.18
N GLU A 678 -7.34 32.69 -13.11
CA GLU A 678 -7.67 33.72 -12.13
C GLU A 678 -8.95 34.45 -12.56
N HIS A 679 -9.90 34.55 -11.64
CA HIS A 679 -11.18 35.23 -11.83
C HIS A 679 -11.55 36.04 -10.61
N THR A 680 -12.55 36.90 -10.76
CA THR A 680 -13.15 37.66 -9.66
C THR A 680 -14.61 37.32 -9.50
N LEU A 681 -15.07 37.26 -8.25
CA LEU A 681 -16.48 37.11 -7.89
C LEU A 681 -16.93 38.27 -7.00
N ALA A 682 -18.15 38.75 -7.20
CA ALA A 682 -18.79 39.71 -6.33
C ALA A 682 -20.31 39.48 -6.26
N ALA A 683 -20.96 39.99 -5.23
CA ALA A 683 -22.41 39.98 -5.09
C ALA A 683 -22.94 41.40 -4.85
N ARG A 684 -24.06 41.72 -5.48
CA ARG A 684 -24.88 42.90 -5.19
C ARG A 684 -26.21 42.42 -4.66
N VAL A 685 -26.55 42.80 -3.44
CA VAL A 685 -27.82 42.45 -2.81
C VAL A 685 -28.68 43.69 -2.80
N ARG A 686 -29.84 43.62 -3.45
CA ARG A 686 -30.86 44.65 -3.36
C ARG A 686 -31.73 44.34 -2.16
N ILE A 687 -31.77 45.23 -1.20
CA ILE A 687 -32.57 45.13 0.01
C ILE A 687 -33.62 46.24 0.03
N VAL A 688 -34.73 46.00 0.74
CA VAL A 688 -35.65 47.08 1.09
C VAL A 688 -34.90 48.01 2.03
N SER A 689 -34.91 49.32 1.78
CA SER A 689 -34.25 50.30 2.64
C SER A 689 -34.82 50.25 4.07
N PRO A 690 -34.05 50.60 5.11
CA PRO A 690 -34.54 50.75 6.48
C PRO A 690 -35.86 51.54 6.66
N ILE A 691 -36.14 52.47 5.73
CA ILE A 691 -37.35 53.33 5.72
C ILE A 691 -38.35 52.97 4.61
N GLY A 692 -38.11 51.90 3.84
CA GLY A 692 -38.93 51.50 2.70
C GLY A 692 -40.11 50.58 3.06
N ASP A 693 -41.09 50.48 2.14
CA ASP A 693 -42.24 49.58 2.27
C ASP A 693 -41.98 48.24 1.54
N PRO A 694 -41.91 47.10 2.25
CA PRO A 694 -41.72 45.78 1.64
C PRO A 694 -42.91 45.31 0.79
N GLU A 695 -44.10 45.89 0.92
CA GLU A 695 -45.26 45.54 0.08
C GLU A 695 -45.18 46.18 -1.32
N HIS A 696 -44.43 47.28 -1.47
CA HIS A 696 -44.25 48.02 -2.73
C HIS A 696 -42.77 48.34 -3.00
N PRO A 697 -41.88 47.34 -3.11
CA PRO A 697 -40.44 47.57 -3.18
C PRO A 697 -40.07 48.32 -4.48
N GLY A 698 -39.83 49.64 -4.38
CA GLY A 698 -39.33 50.49 -5.46
C GLY A 698 -40.37 51.36 -6.20
N GLU A 699 -41.60 51.50 -5.69
CA GLU A 699 -42.63 52.39 -6.24
C GLU A 699 -42.74 53.72 -5.46
N GLY A 700 -41.71 54.57 -5.49
CA GLY A 700 -41.78 55.82 -4.70
C GLY A 700 -40.50 56.65 -4.52
N GLY A 701 -39.61 56.73 -5.53
CA GLY A 701 -38.41 57.57 -5.45
C GLY A 701 -37.17 56.88 -4.85
N ALA A 702 -36.04 57.58 -4.84
CA ALA A 702 -34.69 57.00 -4.70
C ALA A 702 -34.30 56.46 -3.31
N SER A 703 -35.21 56.41 -2.33
CA SER A 703 -34.92 56.05 -0.93
C SER A 703 -35.58 54.76 -0.43
N GLU A 704 -36.18 53.94 -1.29
CA GLU A 704 -36.93 52.73 -0.87
C GLU A 704 -36.17 51.42 -1.04
N VAL A 705 -35.15 51.39 -1.89
CA VAL A 705 -34.31 50.21 -2.16
C VAL A 705 -32.86 50.61 -1.95
N GLU A 706 -32.14 49.80 -1.20
CA GLU A 706 -30.72 49.95 -0.95
C GLU A 706 -29.95 48.81 -1.64
N VAL A 707 -28.75 49.10 -2.13
CA VAL A 707 -27.86 48.09 -2.73
C VAL A 707 -26.64 47.98 -1.84
N VAL A 708 -26.47 46.81 -1.24
CA VAL A 708 -25.27 46.46 -0.47
C VAL A 708 -24.44 45.48 -1.28
N GLU A 709 -23.12 45.64 -1.23
CA GLU A 709 -22.20 44.87 -2.06
C GLU A 709 -21.23 44.04 -1.20
N SER A 710 -20.76 42.92 -1.75
CA SER A 710 -19.59 42.23 -1.24
C SER A 710 -18.32 42.95 -1.69
N ALA A 711 -17.19 42.65 -1.04
CA ALA A 711 -15.91 42.93 -1.67
C ALA A 711 -15.72 42.05 -2.92
N VAL A 712 -14.80 42.44 -3.79
CA VAL A 712 -14.40 41.64 -4.94
C VAL A 712 -13.47 40.52 -4.45
N MET A 713 -13.96 39.29 -4.51
CA MET A 713 -13.25 38.09 -4.10
C MET A 713 -12.46 37.51 -5.27
N GLN A 714 -11.14 37.38 -5.11
CA GLN A 714 -10.28 36.68 -6.08
C GLN A 714 -10.46 35.17 -5.93
N VAL A 715 -10.65 34.47 -7.05
CA VAL A 715 -10.77 33.01 -7.09
C VAL A 715 -9.92 32.43 -8.21
N THR A 716 -9.26 31.31 -7.95
CA THR A 716 -8.44 30.61 -8.94
C THR A 716 -9.10 29.30 -9.32
N THR A 717 -9.71 29.24 -10.51
CA THR A 717 -10.39 28.04 -10.97
C THR A 717 -9.44 27.07 -11.67
N LYS A 718 -9.61 25.78 -11.42
CA LYS A 718 -8.84 24.69 -12.06
C LYS A 718 -9.76 23.85 -12.95
N SER A 719 -9.17 23.15 -13.92
CA SER A 719 -9.93 22.14 -14.68
C SER A 719 -10.38 21.02 -13.73
N SER A 720 -11.63 20.61 -13.82
CA SER A 720 -12.18 19.48 -13.07
C SER A 720 -12.17 18.23 -13.96
N PRO A 721 -11.39 17.18 -13.64
CA PRO A 721 -11.42 15.92 -14.38
C PRO A 721 -12.79 15.26 -14.43
N GLU A 722 -13.56 15.38 -13.34
CA GLU A 722 -14.94 14.88 -13.26
C GLU A 722 -15.86 15.61 -14.25
N ASP A 723 -15.87 16.94 -14.23
CA ASP A 723 -16.72 17.74 -15.12
C ASP A 723 -16.31 17.57 -16.58
N TRP A 724 -15.00 17.55 -16.83
CA TRP A 724 -14.41 17.28 -18.14
C TRP A 724 -14.90 15.94 -18.69
N MET A 725 -14.82 14.87 -17.91
CA MET A 725 -15.21 13.55 -18.39
C MET A 725 -16.72 13.38 -18.46
N ALA A 726 -17.49 13.99 -17.55
CA ALA A 726 -18.95 14.02 -17.61
C ALA A 726 -19.45 14.68 -18.90
N ALA A 727 -18.87 15.83 -19.28
CA ALA A 727 -19.20 16.50 -20.54
C ALA A 727 -18.87 15.64 -21.78
N ASN A 728 -17.81 14.84 -21.71
CA ASN A 728 -17.49 13.89 -22.79
C ASN A 728 -18.45 12.70 -22.83
N LEU A 729 -18.95 12.23 -21.68
CA LEU A 729 -19.96 11.17 -21.61
C LEU A 729 -21.28 11.58 -22.29
N GLU A 730 -21.66 12.86 -22.21
CA GLU A 730 -22.87 13.39 -22.89
C GLU A 730 -22.78 13.33 -24.43
N GLN A 731 -21.57 13.30 -24.99
CA GLN A 731 -21.34 13.26 -26.45
C GLN A 731 -21.11 11.84 -27.00
N VAL A 732 -21.19 10.82 -26.12
CA VAL A 732 -20.96 9.43 -26.49
C VAL A 732 -22.02 8.94 -27.46
N GLY A 733 -21.57 8.26 -28.51
CA GLY A 733 -22.41 7.59 -29.49
C GLY A 733 -21.57 6.70 -30.40
N GLU A 734 -22.23 5.99 -31.31
CA GLU A 734 -21.55 5.19 -32.32
C GLU A 734 -20.76 6.11 -33.26
N ASP A 735 -19.45 5.89 -33.42
CA ASP A 735 -18.67 6.55 -34.47
C ASP A 735 -18.79 5.78 -35.78
N LEU A 736 -19.60 6.32 -36.69
CA LEU A 736 -19.85 5.74 -38.00
C LEU A 736 -18.67 5.90 -38.96
N LEU A 737 -17.67 6.73 -38.63
CA LEU A 737 -16.54 7.01 -39.52
C LEU A 737 -15.76 5.74 -39.83
N GLN A 738 -15.48 4.91 -38.81
CA GLN A 738 -14.70 3.68 -38.95
C GLN A 738 -15.32 2.69 -39.95
N GLY A 739 -16.65 2.59 -39.99
CA GLY A 739 -17.38 1.78 -40.97
C GLY A 739 -17.15 2.21 -42.43
N GLY A 740 -16.76 3.47 -42.64
CA GLY A 740 -16.40 4.04 -43.93
C GLY A 740 -15.00 3.69 -44.42
N GLN A 741 -14.16 3.07 -43.59
CA GLN A 741 -12.73 2.83 -43.83
C GLN A 741 -12.03 4.13 -44.25
N PRO A 742 -11.84 5.07 -43.30
CA PRO A 742 -11.31 6.39 -43.58
C PRO A 742 -9.83 6.34 -43.96
N SER A 743 -9.44 7.27 -44.81
CA SER A 743 -8.05 7.63 -45.09
C SER A 743 -7.94 9.15 -45.07
N ALA A 744 -6.83 9.70 -44.61
CA ALA A 744 -6.69 11.14 -44.45
C ALA A 744 -5.38 11.64 -45.06
N THR A 745 -5.45 12.85 -45.62
CA THR A 745 -4.30 13.64 -46.09
C THR A 745 -4.41 15.04 -45.51
N ALA A 746 -3.31 15.75 -45.36
CA ALA A 746 -3.30 17.11 -44.84
C ALA A 746 -2.34 18.01 -45.65
N SER A 747 -2.45 19.32 -45.43
CA SER A 747 -1.52 20.32 -45.96
C SER A 747 -0.08 20.04 -45.52
N THR A 748 0.12 19.91 -44.20
CA THR A 748 1.40 19.63 -43.55
C THR A 748 1.17 18.74 -42.34
N SER A 749 2.24 18.18 -41.77
CA SER A 749 2.17 17.40 -40.52
C SER A 749 3.49 17.52 -39.76
N LEU A 750 3.42 17.58 -38.42
CA LEU A 750 4.58 17.32 -37.58
C LEU A 750 5.01 15.85 -37.70
N ALA A 751 6.29 15.58 -37.44
CA ALA A 751 6.80 14.22 -37.31
C ALA A 751 5.96 13.45 -36.27
N GLU A 752 5.59 12.20 -36.59
CA GLU A 752 4.77 11.33 -35.72
C GLU A 752 3.34 11.84 -35.42
N SER A 753 2.86 12.88 -36.11
CA SER A 753 1.49 13.41 -35.98
C SER A 753 0.79 13.52 -37.34
N GLY A 754 0.75 12.42 -38.08
CA GLY A 754 0.19 12.35 -39.42
C GLY A 754 -1.35 12.42 -39.47
N PRO A 755 -1.94 12.71 -40.64
CA PRO A 755 -3.39 12.92 -40.80
C PRO A 755 -4.23 11.67 -40.47
N GLY A 756 -3.66 10.47 -40.64
CA GLY A 756 -4.35 9.22 -40.31
C GLY A 756 -4.72 9.09 -38.83
N TYR A 757 -3.98 9.75 -37.94
CA TYR A 757 -4.24 9.72 -36.51
C TYR A 757 -5.44 10.55 -36.06
N ALA A 758 -5.96 11.45 -36.90
CA ALA A 758 -7.21 12.14 -36.58
C ALA A 758 -8.45 11.26 -36.83
N VAL A 759 -8.28 10.07 -37.44
CA VAL A 759 -9.36 9.21 -37.92
C VAL A 759 -9.16 7.73 -37.57
N ASP A 760 -8.24 7.40 -36.66
CA ASP A 760 -7.91 6.02 -36.27
C ASP A 760 -8.82 5.47 -35.14
N GLY A 761 -9.69 6.32 -34.59
CA GLY A 761 -10.67 5.97 -33.57
C GLY A 761 -10.11 5.92 -32.16
N VAL A 762 -8.94 6.51 -31.91
CA VAL A 762 -8.38 6.74 -30.57
C VAL A 762 -7.94 8.19 -30.41
N HIS A 763 -8.03 8.73 -29.20
CA HIS A 763 -7.68 10.13 -28.93
C HIS A 763 -6.27 10.30 -28.32
N SER A 764 -5.56 9.19 -28.13
CA SER A 764 -4.15 9.19 -27.71
C SER A 764 -3.21 9.63 -28.84
N THR A 765 -3.62 9.49 -30.10
CA THR A 765 -2.90 9.95 -31.29
C THR A 765 -3.58 11.22 -31.83
N ARG A 766 -2.94 11.91 -32.78
CA ARG A 766 -3.48 13.14 -33.38
C ARG A 766 -2.77 13.54 -34.67
N TRP A 767 -3.47 14.30 -35.50
CA TRP A 767 -2.86 15.09 -36.55
C TRP A 767 -2.53 16.50 -36.03
N VAL A 768 -1.35 17.01 -36.36
CA VAL A 768 -0.95 18.39 -36.07
C VAL A 768 -0.20 18.96 -37.27
N CYS A 769 -0.60 20.12 -37.76
CA CYS A 769 0.10 20.85 -38.82
C CYS A 769 1.40 21.49 -38.31
N VAL A 770 2.32 21.83 -39.20
CA VAL A 770 3.49 22.65 -38.81
C VAL A 770 3.05 24.08 -38.49
N ALA A 771 3.84 24.80 -37.69
CA ALA A 771 3.56 26.18 -37.27
C ALA A 771 3.46 27.12 -38.49
N GLU A 772 4.35 26.92 -39.47
CA GLU A 772 4.55 27.74 -40.65
C GLU A 772 3.47 27.58 -41.72
N ASP A 773 2.56 26.61 -41.57
CA ASP A 773 1.48 26.37 -42.51
C ASP A 773 0.43 27.50 -42.41
N PRO A 774 0.31 28.39 -43.43
CA PRO A 774 -0.58 29.54 -43.35
C PRO A 774 -2.05 29.17 -43.57
N GLU A 775 -2.33 28.01 -44.18
CA GLU A 775 -3.69 27.55 -44.50
C GLU A 775 -3.84 26.05 -44.20
N PRO A 776 -3.77 25.65 -42.91
CA PRO A 776 -3.78 24.25 -42.57
C PRO A 776 -5.11 23.59 -42.91
N TRP A 777 -5.06 22.39 -43.49
CA TRP A 777 -6.27 21.60 -43.74
C TRP A 777 -6.03 20.11 -43.60
N ILE A 778 -7.09 19.39 -43.26
CA ILE A 778 -7.17 17.93 -43.31
C ILE A 778 -8.33 17.51 -44.21
N HIS A 779 -8.09 16.53 -45.06
CA HIS A 779 -9.06 15.94 -45.99
C HIS A 779 -9.17 14.45 -45.71
N VAL A 780 -10.37 14.02 -45.31
CA VAL A 780 -10.68 12.62 -45.03
C VAL A 780 -11.54 12.08 -46.17
N LYS A 781 -11.14 10.92 -46.69
CA LYS A 781 -11.85 10.16 -47.73
C LYS A 781 -12.29 8.83 -47.18
N LEU A 782 -13.54 8.47 -47.43
CA LEU A 782 -14.12 7.19 -47.05
C LEU A 782 -14.14 6.28 -48.26
N ARG A 783 -13.55 5.09 -48.12
CA ARG A 783 -13.67 4.05 -49.16
C ARG A 783 -15.12 3.62 -49.34
N ARG A 784 -15.90 3.58 -48.26
CA ARG A 784 -17.33 3.28 -48.25
C ARG A 784 -18.11 4.51 -47.76
N PRO A 785 -19.08 5.04 -48.53
CA PRO A 785 -19.85 6.19 -48.09
C PRO A 785 -20.68 5.88 -46.84
N VAL A 786 -20.70 6.79 -45.88
CA VAL A 786 -21.42 6.66 -44.60
C VAL A 786 -22.57 7.67 -44.55
N ARG A 787 -23.70 7.33 -43.92
CA ARG A 787 -24.83 8.26 -43.72
C ARG A 787 -24.85 8.80 -42.29
N ALA A 788 -24.44 10.05 -42.12
CA ALA A 788 -24.34 10.73 -40.83
C ALA A 788 -25.25 11.95 -40.75
N SER A 789 -25.67 12.27 -39.55
CA SER A 789 -26.43 13.44 -39.11
C SER A 789 -25.56 14.55 -38.50
N ALA A 790 -24.37 14.24 -38.00
CA ALA A 790 -23.45 15.22 -37.46
C ALA A 790 -21.98 14.86 -37.70
N VAL A 791 -21.12 15.88 -37.64
CA VAL A 791 -19.65 15.76 -37.59
C VAL A 791 -19.19 16.22 -36.21
N LEU A 792 -18.39 15.42 -35.54
CA LEU A 792 -17.79 15.79 -34.25
C LEU A 792 -16.29 16.03 -34.46
N LEU A 793 -15.78 17.12 -33.92
CA LEU A 793 -14.38 17.51 -34.00
C LEU A 793 -13.78 17.63 -32.61
N SER A 794 -12.66 16.94 -32.43
CA SER A 794 -11.85 16.94 -31.22
C SER A 794 -10.48 17.53 -31.56
N GLN A 795 -10.12 18.66 -30.95
CA GLN A 795 -8.84 19.31 -31.23
C GLN A 795 -7.64 18.47 -30.74
N ALA A 796 -6.43 18.88 -31.11
CA ALA A 796 -5.20 18.13 -30.83
C ALA A 796 -4.94 17.90 -29.33
N ASN A 797 -5.30 18.85 -28.46
CA ASN A 797 -5.25 18.65 -27.01
C ASN A 797 -6.41 17.72 -26.61
N SER A 798 -6.08 16.53 -26.10
CA SER A 798 -7.06 15.43 -25.92
C SER A 798 -7.18 14.91 -24.49
N LYS A 799 -6.49 15.55 -23.54
CA LYS A 799 -6.58 15.33 -22.09
C LYS A 799 -6.25 16.64 -21.36
N LEU A 800 -6.63 16.76 -20.09
CA LEU A 800 -6.47 17.99 -19.32
C LEU A 800 -5.01 18.42 -19.18
N SER A 801 -4.07 17.48 -19.00
CA SER A 801 -2.64 17.79 -18.87
C SER A 801 -1.99 18.33 -20.15
N MET A 802 -2.67 18.24 -21.30
CA MET A 802 -2.20 18.79 -22.58
C MET A 802 -2.68 20.23 -22.84
N ARG A 803 -3.44 20.85 -21.93
CA ARG A 803 -3.96 22.20 -22.15
C ARG A 803 -2.83 23.17 -22.51
N GLY A 804 -2.96 23.86 -23.64
CA GLY A 804 -1.97 24.80 -24.14
C GLY A 804 -0.74 24.18 -24.82
N GLN A 805 -0.65 22.86 -24.96
CA GLN A 805 0.46 22.20 -25.67
C GLN A 805 0.43 22.49 -27.18
N TYR A 806 -0.75 22.49 -27.79
CA TYR A 806 -0.99 22.93 -29.17
C TYR A 806 -1.88 24.17 -29.20
N ALA A 807 -1.79 24.94 -30.30
CA ALA A 807 -2.62 26.12 -30.50
C ALA A 807 -4.10 25.73 -30.64
N ALA A 808 -4.96 26.47 -29.94
CA ALA A 808 -6.41 26.29 -29.96
C ALA A 808 -6.97 26.71 -31.32
N VAL A 809 -7.65 25.79 -32.02
CA VAL A 809 -8.41 26.09 -33.23
C VAL A 809 -9.66 26.85 -32.82
N ARG A 810 -9.81 28.09 -33.31
CA ARG A 810 -10.95 28.96 -32.99
C ARG A 810 -12.02 28.90 -34.06
N ARG A 811 -11.60 28.81 -35.33
CA ARG A 811 -12.52 28.81 -36.46
C ARG A 811 -12.05 27.90 -37.56
N ILE A 812 -12.99 27.20 -38.18
CA ILE A 812 -12.74 26.31 -39.32
C ILE A 812 -13.72 26.60 -40.46
N ALA A 813 -13.38 26.12 -41.65
CA ALA A 813 -14.31 25.87 -42.74
C ALA A 813 -14.47 24.36 -42.96
N LEU A 814 -15.68 23.83 -42.82
CA LEU A 814 -16.03 22.43 -43.08
C LEU A 814 -16.73 22.29 -44.44
N SER A 815 -16.18 21.47 -45.33
CA SER A 815 -16.80 21.08 -46.61
C SER A 815 -17.08 19.58 -46.63
N ILE A 816 -18.27 19.19 -47.09
CA ILE A 816 -18.69 17.79 -47.23
C ILE A 816 -18.93 17.51 -48.72
N ASN A 817 -18.33 16.44 -49.24
CA ASN A 817 -18.42 16.03 -50.66
C ASN A 817 -18.11 17.17 -51.66
N GLY A 818 -17.15 18.05 -51.34
CA GLY A 818 -16.80 19.20 -52.17
C GLY A 818 -17.87 20.30 -52.24
N GLY A 819 -18.89 20.25 -51.37
CA GLY A 819 -19.91 21.30 -51.26
C GLY A 819 -19.37 22.62 -50.69
N LYS A 820 -20.21 23.66 -50.72
CA LYS A 820 -19.86 24.98 -50.16
C LYS A 820 -19.43 24.83 -48.69
N PRO A 821 -18.25 25.35 -48.30
CA PRO A 821 -17.80 25.28 -46.92
C PRO A 821 -18.73 26.05 -45.98
N VAL A 822 -18.91 25.51 -44.77
CA VAL A 822 -19.60 26.17 -43.65
C VAL A 822 -18.55 26.57 -42.63
N GLU A 823 -18.55 27.84 -42.24
CA GLU A 823 -17.69 28.30 -41.15
C GLU A 823 -18.27 27.89 -39.80
N VAL A 824 -17.41 27.41 -38.91
CA VAL A 824 -17.78 26.96 -37.57
C VAL A 824 -16.82 27.57 -36.56
N ASP A 825 -17.39 28.15 -35.51
CA ASP A 825 -16.67 28.57 -34.30
C ASP A 825 -16.55 27.38 -33.34
N LEU A 826 -15.33 27.10 -32.89
CA LEU A 826 -15.04 25.97 -31.99
C LEU A 826 -15.05 26.39 -30.52
N GLY A 827 -15.25 27.67 -30.23
CA GLY A 827 -15.25 28.23 -28.89
C GLY A 827 -13.85 28.41 -28.30
N PRO A 828 -13.79 28.89 -27.05
CA PRO A 828 -12.53 29.23 -26.40
C PRO A 828 -11.79 28.04 -25.78
N ASP A 829 -12.53 26.98 -25.41
CA ASP A 829 -11.97 25.78 -24.78
C ASP A 829 -11.61 24.73 -25.82
N ASP A 830 -10.32 24.58 -26.07
CA ASP A 830 -9.72 23.65 -27.02
C ASP A 830 -9.84 22.17 -26.63
N LEU A 831 -10.17 21.89 -25.37
CA LEU A 831 -10.45 20.53 -24.94
C LEU A 831 -11.87 20.09 -25.33
N ARG A 832 -12.83 21.01 -25.40
CA ARG A 832 -14.24 20.68 -25.70
C ARG A 832 -14.39 20.04 -27.09
N GLN A 833 -15.14 18.95 -27.16
CA GLN A 833 -15.55 18.37 -28.44
C GLN A 833 -16.67 19.21 -29.06
N VAL A 834 -16.52 19.54 -30.34
CA VAL A 834 -17.47 20.39 -31.07
C VAL A 834 -18.34 19.53 -31.97
N ARG A 835 -19.66 19.57 -31.76
CA ARG A 835 -20.66 18.89 -32.57
C ARG A 835 -21.23 19.85 -33.62
N ILE A 836 -21.18 19.43 -34.89
CA ILE A 836 -21.69 20.17 -36.04
C ILE A 836 -22.85 19.38 -36.63
N ASP A 837 -24.08 19.79 -36.33
CA ASP A 837 -25.28 19.15 -36.88
C ASP A 837 -25.46 19.46 -38.37
N LEU A 838 -25.73 18.41 -39.15
CA LEU A 838 -26.05 18.53 -40.56
C LEU A 838 -27.55 18.75 -40.71
N ALA A 839 -27.95 19.64 -41.60
CA ALA A 839 -29.36 19.96 -41.86
C ALA A 839 -30.24 18.74 -42.19
N ARG A 840 -29.62 17.65 -42.67
CA ARG A 840 -30.25 16.34 -42.86
C ARG A 840 -29.21 15.24 -42.77
N ARG A 841 -29.68 14.00 -42.57
CA ARG A 841 -28.83 12.81 -42.69
C ARG A 841 -28.21 12.74 -44.09
N THR A 842 -26.91 12.97 -44.17
CA THR A 842 -26.16 13.19 -45.40
C THR A 842 -25.26 11.99 -45.70
N ARG A 843 -25.22 11.59 -46.98
CA ARG A 843 -24.30 10.55 -47.45
C ARG A 843 -22.92 11.18 -47.66
N ILE A 844 -21.97 10.88 -46.79
CA ILE A 844 -20.61 11.42 -46.78
C ILE A 844 -19.67 10.44 -47.48
N ARG A 845 -18.88 10.94 -48.43
CA ARG A 845 -17.76 10.24 -49.08
C ARG A 845 -16.43 10.88 -48.73
N GLU A 846 -16.44 12.18 -48.55
CA GLU A 846 -15.28 12.95 -48.14
C GLU A 846 -15.70 14.17 -47.32
N LEU A 847 -14.77 14.61 -46.48
CA LEU A 847 -14.90 15.80 -45.65
C LEU A 847 -13.55 16.52 -45.61
N ARG A 848 -13.57 17.84 -45.74
CA ARG A 848 -12.40 18.70 -45.64
C ARG A 848 -12.62 19.72 -44.53
N VAL A 849 -11.67 19.79 -43.62
CA VAL A 849 -11.64 20.77 -42.53
C VAL A 849 -10.43 21.67 -42.76
N SER A 850 -10.67 22.96 -43.01
CA SER A 850 -9.62 23.97 -43.11
C SER A 850 -9.61 24.83 -41.85
N ILE A 851 -8.46 25.02 -41.22
CA ILE A 851 -8.27 25.87 -40.05
C ILE A 851 -8.16 27.31 -40.54
N LEU A 852 -9.11 28.16 -40.14
CA LEU A 852 -9.15 29.59 -40.52
C LEU A 852 -8.50 30.47 -39.46
N GLU A 853 -8.63 30.08 -38.19
CA GLU A 853 -8.14 30.84 -37.05
C GLU A 853 -7.62 29.90 -35.96
N ARG A 854 -6.44 30.20 -35.41
CA ARG A 854 -5.82 29.49 -34.30
C ARG A 854 -5.15 30.46 -33.33
N ALA A 855 -5.13 30.12 -32.04
CA ALA A 855 -4.57 30.94 -30.97
C ALA A 855 -3.52 30.15 -30.15
N PRO A 856 -2.27 30.64 -30.03
CA PRO A 856 -1.72 31.84 -30.69
C PRO A 856 -1.65 31.67 -32.21
N ALA A 857 -1.69 32.79 -32.94
CA ALA A 857 -1.53 32.80 -34.38
C ALA A 857 -0.18 32.17 -34.77
N GLY A 858 -0.16 31.34 -35.81
CA GLY A 858 1.05 30.66 -36.26
C GLY A 858 1.51 29.46 -35.41
N GLY A 859 0.80 29.06 -34.34
CA GLY A 859 1.16 27.85 -33.59
C GLY A 859 0.76 26.54 -34.28
N PRO A 860 1.43 25.40 -34.00
CA PRO A 860 0.98 24.07 -34.45
C PRO A 860 -0.42 23.76 -33.90
N ALA A 861 -1.33 23.29 -34.77
CA ALA A 861 -2.72 23.00 -34.41
C ALA A 861 -3.23 21.78 -35.20
N GLY A 862 -4.33 21.18 -34.75
CA GLY A 862 -4.92 20.05 -35.46
C GLY A 862 -6.00 19.34 -34.65
N PHE A 863 -6.19 18.05 -34.94
CA PHE A 863 -7.31 17.27 -34.41
C PHE A 863 -6.83 15.91 -33.90
N SER A 864 -7.30 15.54 -32.71
CA SER A 864 -7.15 14.19 -32.12
C SER A 864 -8.29 13.26 -32.52
N GLY A 865 -9.38 13.79 -33.09
CA GLY A 865 -10.49 12.98 -33.55
C GLY A 865 -11.43 13.73 -34.47
N ILE A 866 -11.83 13.07 -35.55
CA ILE A 866 -12.94 13.43 -36.40
C ILE A 866 -13.88 12.23 -36.38
N GLU A 867 -15.14 12.45 -36.01
CA GLU A 867 -16.13 11.38 -35.88
C GLU A 867 -17.41 11.73 -36.66
N LEU A 868 -18.16 10.69 -37.04
CA LEU A 868 -19.48 10.82 -37.68
C LEU A 868 -20.57 10.19 -36.83
N ARG A 869 -21.67 10.91 -36.61
CA ARG A 869 -22.85 10.43 -35.86
C ARG A 869 -24.08 10.30 -36.74
#